data_AF-A0A8C2WY23-F1
#
_entry.id   AF-A0A8C2WY23-F1
#
_cell.length_a   1.000
_cell.length_b   1.000
_cell.length_c   1.000
_cell.angle_alpha   90.00
_cell.angle_beta   90.00
_cell.angle_gamma   90.00
#
_symmetry.space_group_name_H-M   'P 1'
#
loop_
_entity.id
_entity.type
_entity.pdbx_description
1 polymer ?
#
loop_
_entity_poly.entity_id
_entity_poly.type
_entity_poly.pdbx_seq_one_letter_code
_entity_poly.pdbx_strand_id
1 'polypeptide(L)'
;MGNQAGRQEETESGAQVAKKSGIPAPREIPSSITRDRISLRDQLRSSTTKRMVSSASTSSLSTLAKQTRSSTKSRGDAEGQERGLLECQVKELLAEAKTKDLEISNLRMELQCCKGKASTASSPNSVSWEEPAEDPEQGQVAEALVLVGELRAKNGKFQRELAALREENQALKEKLLRVEASPLSSTNSSTSSKPLVNGLSSDSNSLSPQQDSLPCTASPLKTSVSSCSDITKDSPSPDSSEFEKIPSLSESVSSGVSGEVVIVEAVTNAGEQDVSVQNLREQIHKMEESHHSTAEELQATLQELADQQQVVQELTAENERLAEEKRLLQTSLQQQRERLEMLAQKNEMLAGRFQEQAQAQAQREEELGSQGPRLAELEQRYAELVESSRFEREKLVDIQQQLTGSLRALEEENQEAQGQVRCLREEMERLQAQRDRELEAGGQAAQAAEEQRATADGLRLENSRLKAQVDIERQKVGELKAMQSASDGSEVQNLLKTAHAERDRLEVELTELRQELLQAQAETEHVRSTMTKVEAKCQQVQERAEMREQDLSSRVTSLEDAGIHTESQVKELKETIFELEDQVEQQRAVNCHTNQAVLDMENLVKKLEEQKAEADRQLKLLSRRIKDEKEEWRRFQADLQTAVVVANDIKVEAQQELRTLRRQLQEEQARSAKLSTDLEALQGVRLSTGATFDTKTAVEGH
;
A
#
# COMPACT_ATOMS: atom_id res chain seq x y z
N MET A 1 -41.72 -50.09 21.28
CA MET A 1 -41.23 -50.55 19.97
C MET A 1 -39.75 -50.19 19.90
N GLY A 2 -38.75 -51.08 19.90
CA GLY A 2 -38.70 -52.54 20.05
C GLY A 2 -37.32 -53.06 19.57
N ASN A 3 -36.67 -53.91 20.36
CA ASN A 3 -36.03 -55.21 20.03
C ASN A 3 -35.51 -55.42 18.58
N GLN A 4 -34.35 -56.04 18.27
CA GLN A 4 -33.28 -56.83 18.95
C GLN A 4 -31.97 -56.65 18.10
N ALA A 5 -30.72 -57.00 18.44
CA ALA A 5 -30.04 -57.95 19.35
C ALA A 5 -29.74 -59.38 18.80
N GLY A 6 -28.44 -59.65 18.55
CA GLY A 6 -27.77 -60.93 18.20
C GLY A 6 -26.32 -60.62 17.78
N ARG A 7 -25.22 -61.23 18.26
CA ARG A 7 -24.77 -62.64 18.42
C ARG A 7 -24.62 -63.44 17.10
N GLN A 8 -23.68 -64.39 16.96
CA GLN A 8 -22.32 -64.66 17.54
C GLN A 8 -21.81 -65.98 16.90
N GLU A 9 -20.50 -66.11 16.63
CA GLU A 9 -19.67 -67.34 16.51
C GLU A 9 -18.39 -66.97 15.70
N GLU A 10 -17.23 -67.65 15.71
CA GLU A 10 -16.40 -68.42 16.66
C GLU A 10 -15.54 -69.43 15.86
N THR A 11 -14.21 -69.35 15.99
CA THR A 11 -13.17 -70.42 15.93
C THR A 11 -11.79 -69.71 15.86
N GLU A 12 -10.86 -69.88 16.79
CA GLU A 12 -9.95 -71.04 17.04
C GLU A 12 -8.84 -71.21 15.98
N SER A 13 -7.58 -71.57 16.30
CA SER A 13 -6.84 -71.72 17.58
C SER A 13 -5.31 -71.84 17.31
N GLY A 14 -4.45 -71.70 18.35
CA GLY A 14 -3.00 -72.05 18.33
C GLY A 14 -2.07 -71.07 17.58
N ALA A 15 -1.11 -70.33 18.15
CA ALA A 15 -0.35 -70.33 19.43
C ALA A 15 0.95 -71.19 19.47
N GLN A 16 2.01 -70.57 20.05
CA GLN A 16 3.31 -71.13 20.48
C GLN A 16 4.40 -71.48 19.43
N VAL A 17 5.71 -71.43 19.72
CA VAL A 17 6.55 -70.48 20.52
C VAL A 17 8.07 -70.75 20.29
N ALA A 18 8.93 -69.80 20.68
CA ALA A 18 10.35 -69.98 21.07
C ALA A 18 11.54 -70.13 20.04
N LYS A 19 12.56 -69.26 20.31
CA LYS A 19 14.02 -69.54 20.43
C LYS A 19 14.99 -69.48 19.21
N LYS A 20 15.68 -68.32 19.13
CA LYS A 20 17.09 -68.12 19.59
C LYS A 20 18.29 -68.47 18.66
N SER A 21 19.11 -67.42 18.42
CA SER A 21 20.57 -67.39 18.10
C SER A 21 21.04 -67.67 16.65
N GLY A 22 22.04 -66.89 16.20
CA GLY A 22 22.73 -67.08 14.90
C GLY A 22 23.50 -65.86 14.38
N ILE A 23 24.74 -65.66 14.84
CA ILE A 23 25.79 -64.75 14.29
C ILE A 23 27.08 -65.61 14.30
N PRO A 24 27.92 -65.72 13.24
CA PRO A 24 28.46 -64.60 12.45
C PRO A 24 28.60 -64.78 10.90
N ALA A 25 29.16 -63.73 10.29
CA ALA A 25 29.71 -63.56 8.93
C ALA A 25 30.95 -64.46 8.64
N PRO A 26 31.78 -64.33 7.55
CA PRO A 26 31.84 -63.30 6.48
C PRO A 26 32.12 -63.85 5.04
N ARG A 27 32.66 -62.99 4.14
CA ARG A 27 33.24 -63.25 2.78
C ARG A 27 32.22 -63.25 1.61
N GLU A 28 32.55 -62.85 0.37
CA GLU A 28 33.76 -62.23 -0.23
C GLU A 28 33.41 -61.39 -1.49
N ILE A 29 34.37 -60.68 -2.09
CA ILE A 29 34.19 -59.74 -3.24
C ILE A 29 34.85 -60.31 -4.51
N PRO A 30 34.25 -60.13 -5.72
CA PRO A 30 34.85 -59.21 -6.71
C PRO A 30 33.78 -58.36 -7.46
N SER A 31 33.94 -57.08 -7.84
CA SER A 31 35.05 -56.28 -8.41
C SER A 31 35.06 -56.19 -9.95
N SER A 32 34.37 -55.17 -10.48
CA SER A 32 34.61 -54.54 -11.79
C SER A 32 34.17 -53.08 -11.73
N ILE A 33 35.02 -52.04 -11.71
CA ILE A 33 36.21 -51.64 -12.50
C ILE A 33 35.89 -50.93 -13.83
N THR A 34 35.89 -49.60 -13.76
CA THR A 34 36.27 -48.67 -14.84
C THR A 34 36.95 -47.46 -14.18
N ARG A 35 37.80 -46.74 -14.91
CA ARG A 35 38.66 -45.67 -14.39
C ARG A 35 38.51 -44.40 -15.23
N ASP A 36 38.60 -43.24 -14.58
CA ASP A 36 39.76 -42.32 -14.69
C ASP A 36 39.67 -41.28 -13.55
N ARG A 37 40.74 -40.92 -12.80
CA ARG A 37 41.98 -40.17 -13.13
C ARG A 37 41.69 -38.68 -13.38
N ILE A 38 42.35 -37.70 -12.75
CA ILE A 38 43.70 -37.66 -12.14
C ILE A 38 43.80 -36.63 -10.97
N SER A 39 44.56 -36.98 -9.90
CA SER A 39 45.41 -36.17 -8.97
C SER A 39 44.92 -34.82 -8.37
N LEU A 40 45.32 -34.33 -7.18
CA LEU A 40 46.46 -34.57 -6.26
C LEU A 40 45.92 -34.83 -4.82
N ARG A 41 46.55 -35.60 -3.91
CA ARG A 41 47.87 -35.49 -3.22
C ARG A 41 48.08 -34.16 -2.48
N ASP A 42 48.57 -34.14 -1.23
CA ASP A 42 49.18 -35.21 -0.43
C ASP A 42 49.00 -35.02 1.11
N GLN A 43 48.96 -36.15 1.85
CA GLN A 43 49.59 -36.46 3.17
C GLN A 43 49.58 -35.42 4.35
N LEU A 44 49.46 -35.77 5.64
CA LEU A 44 49.66 -37.06 6.34
C LEU A 44 48.98 -37.15 7.74
N ARG A 45 48.62 -38.38 8.19
CA ARG A 45 48.39 -38.94 9.56
C ARG A 45 47.92 -38.01 10.72
N SER A 46 46.87 -38.29 11.51
CA SER A 46 46.30 -39.55 12.09
C SER A 46 47.13 -40.31 13.15
N SER A 47 46.82 -40.08 14.45
CA SER A 47 46.47 -41.10 15.48
C SER A 47 46.35 -40.41 16.86
N THR A 48 45.24 -40.32 17.62
CA THR A 48 44.15 -41.27 18.00
C THR A 48 44.46 -42.18 19.21
N THR A 49 43.99 -41.80 20.42
CA THR A 49 43.35 -42.64 21.48
C THR A 49 42.97 -41.73 22.67
N LYS A 50 41.72 -41.57 23.14
CA LYS A 50 40.70 -42.49 23.73
C LYS A 50 40.78 -42.69 25.26
N ARG A 51 39.95 -41.95 26.03
CA ARG A 51 38.91 -42.40 27.02
C ARG A 51 38.30 -41.14 27.68
N MET A 52 36.97 -40.98 27.75
CA MET A 52 36.03 -41.47 28.80
C MET A 52 36.48 -41.05 30.22
N VAL A 53 35.68 -40.34 31.03
CA VAL A 53 34.26 -40.59 31.42
C VAL A 53 33.44 -39.28 31.56
N SER A 54 32.11 -39.41 31.69
CA SER A 54 31.08 -38.34 31.77
C SER A 54 31.13 -37.44 33.01
N SER A 55 30.67 -36.19 32.82
CA SER A 55 30.01 -35.32 33.81
C SER A 55 28.80 -34.64 33.14
N ALA A 56 27.90 -34.04 33.92
CA ALA A 56 26.59 -33.56 33.45
C ALA A 56 26.44 -32.01 33.51
N SER A 57 25.27 -31.56 33.03
CA SER A 57 24.60 -30.25 33.24
C SER A 57 24.59 -29.25 32.07
N THR A 58 23.51 -28.45 32.02
CA THR A 58 23.16 -27.35 31.08
C THR A 58 23.13 -27.74 29.59
N SER A 59 21.96 -27.78 28.94
CA SER A 59 21.22 -26.63 28.36
C SER A 59 22.08 -25.80 27.38
N SER A 60 21.65 -25.46 26.17
CA SER A 60 20.29 -25.43 25.59
C SER A 60 20.32 -25.86 24.11
N LEU A 61 19.16 -26.05 23.46
CA LEU A 61 19.08 -25.79 22.01
C LEU A 61 17.67 -25.44 21.53
N SER A 62 17.57 -24.29 20.87
CA SER A 62 16.39 -23.80 20.17
C SER A 62 16.35 -24.31 18.72
N THR A 63 15.34 -25.10 18.39
CA THR A 63 14.84 -25.34 17.01
C THR A 63 13.30 -25.52 17.12
N LEU A 64 12.46 -25.28 16.12
CA LEU A 64 12.70 -25.01 14.70
C LEU A 64 11.61 -24.07 14.16
N ALA A 65 11.99 -22.99 13.46
CA ALA A 65 11.03 -22.23 12.64
C ALA A 65 10.85 -22.92 11.26
N LYS A 66 9.66 -22.73 10.66
CA LYS A 66 9.18 -23.30 9.37
C LYS A 66 8.68 -24.75 9.45
N GLN A 67 7.35 -24.90 9.52
CA GLN A 67 6.66 -25.94 8.75
C GLN A 67 5.57 -25.32 7.87
N THR A 68 5.53 -25.76 6.62
CA THR A 68 4.56 -25.37 5.59
C THR A 68 3.24 -26.11 5.80
N ARG A 69 2.10 -25.49 5.45
CA ARG A 69 0.76 -26.14 5.41
C ARG A 69 0.81 -27.52 4.75
N SER A 70 0.39 -28.58 5.45
CA SER A 70 -0.35 -29.69 4.82
C SER A 70 -1.06 -30.63 5.82
N SER A 71 -2.32 -30.96 5.47
CA SER A 71 -3.08 -32.16 5.86
C SER A 71 -3.49 -32.39 7.33
N THR A 72 -4.40 -33.35 7.52
CA THR A 72 -5.29 -33.49 8.69
C THR A 72 -5.18 -34.84 9.41
N LYS A 73 -5.51 -34.83 10.72
CA LYS A 73 -6.10 -35.90 11.60
C LYS A 73 -5.32 -36.25 12.88
N SER A 74 -6.06 -36.89 13.80
CA SER A 74 -5.71 -37.36 15.15
C SER A 74 -5.22 -36.30 16.13
N ARG A 75 -6.14 -35.82 17.00
CA ARG A 75 -5.90 -34.80 18.03
C ARG A 75 -5.71 -35.36 19.47
N GLY A 76 -5.94 -36.66 19.69
CA GLY A 76 -6.04 -37.25 21.04
C GLY A 76 -4.72 -37.33 21.82
N ASP A 77 -3.73 -38.08 21.31
CA ASP A 77 -2.55 -38.44 22.11
C ASP A 77 -1.53 -37.30 22.28
N ALA A 78 -1.50 -36.33 21.35
CA ALA A 78 -0.56 -35.21 21.38
C ALA A 78 -0.78 -34.31 22.61
N GLU A 79 -2.03 -33.92 22.89
CA GLU A 79 -2.38 -33.09 24.06
C GLU A 79 -2.03 -33.80 25.39
N GLY A 80 -2.09 -35.14 25.41
CA GLY A 80 -1.68 -35.96 26.56
C GLY A 80 -0.16 -35.99 26.77
N GLN A 81 0.62 -36.13 25.70
CA GLN A 81 2.08 -36.13 25.76
C GLN A 81 2.65 -34.74 26.10
N GLU A 82 2.08 -33.68 25.52
CA GLU A 82 2.42 -32.28 25.82
C GLU A 82 2.14 -31.95 27.28
N ARG A 83 0.96 -32.31 27.80
CA ARG A 83 0.62 -32.16 29.22
C ARG A 83 1.60 -32.90 30.14
N GLY A 84 2.04 -34.10 29.76
CA GLY A 84 3.03 -34.87 30.52
C GLY A 84 4.40 -34.19 30.59
N LEU A 85 4.85 -33.56 29.49
CA LEU A 85 6.08 -32.78 29.43
C LEU A 85 5.98 -31.51 30.29
N LEU A 86 4.87 -30.78 30.19
CA LEU A 86 4.60 -29.60 31.03
C LEU A 86 4.54 -29.96 32.53
N GLU A 87 3.92 -31.09 32.89
CA GLU A 87 3.88 -31.55 34.29
C GLU A 87 5.28 -31.95 34.81
N CYS A 88 6.17 -32.47 33.96
CA CYS A 88 7.56 -32.69 34.31
C CYS A 88 8.32 -31.37 34.50
N GLN A 89 8.16 -30.41 33.57
CA GLN A 89 8.81 -29.10 33.64
C GLN A 89 8.39 -28.30 34.89
N VAL A 90 7.10 -28.36 35.26
CA VAL A 90 6.61 -27.75 36.51
C VAL A 90 7.21 -28.41 37.75
N LYS A 91 7.44 -29.74 37.75
CA LYS A 91 8.12 -30.44 38.85
C LYS A 91 9.61 -30.11 38.95
N GLU A 92 10.27 -29.91 37.81
CA GLU A 92 11.68 -29.50 37.74
C GLU A 92 11.86 -28.07 38.25
N LEU A 93 11.05 -27.12 37.78
CA LEU A 93 11.03 -25.74 38.29
C LEU A 93 10.69 -25.67 39.80
N LEU A 94 9.80 -26.52 40.30
CA LEU A 94 9.51 -26.64 41.74
C LEU A 94 10.66 -27.26 42.56
N ALA A 95 11.54 -28.05 41.94
CA ALA A 95 12.75 -28.55 42.58
C ALA A 95 13.84 -27.47 42.59
N GLU A 96 14.04 -26.77 41.48
CA GLU A 96 14.99 -25.65 41.38
C GLU A 96 14.63 -24.50 42.33
N ALA A 97 13.34 -24.12 42.40
CA ALA A 97 12.86 -23.11 43.34
C ALA A 97 13.21 -23.47 44.81
N LYS A 98 12.98 -24.73 45.21
CA LYS A 98 13.35 -25.21 46.56
C LYS A 98 14.85 -25.22 46.79
N THR A 99 15.66 -25.52 45.77
CA THR A 99 17.12 -25.41 45.85
C THR A 99 17.55 -23.96 46.02
N LYS A 100 16.92 -23.01 45.33
CA LYS A 100 17.16 -21.56 45.47
C LYS A 100 16.70 -21.02 46.82
N ASP A 101 15.57 -21.48 47.36
CA ASP A 101 15.13 -21.13 48.72
C ASP A 101 16.15 -21.59 49.79
N LEU A 102 16.71 -22.80 49.64
CA LEU A 102 17.78 -23.30 50.52
C LEU A 102 19.08 -22.50 50.38
N GLU A 103 19.46 -22.13 49.15
CA GLU A 103 20.61 -21.25 48.88
C GLU A 103 20.42 -19.87 49.54
N ILE A 104 19.25 -19.25 49.37
CA ILE A 104 18.88 -17.97 50.02
C ILE A 104 18.89 -18.11 51.55
N SER A 105 18.38 -19.21 52.09
CA SER A 105 18.40 -19.46 53.55
C SER A 105 19.84 -19.62 54.07
N ASN A 106 20.73 -20.26 53.31
CA ASN A 106 22.13 -20.43 53.69
C ASN A 106 22.89 -19.10 53.61
N LEU A 107 22.69 -18.31 52.55
CA LEU A 107 23.26 -16.96 52.41
C LEU A 107 22.76 -16.00 53.50
N ARG A 108 21.50 -16.10 53.92
CA ARG A 108 20.95 -15.35 55.07
C ARG A 108 21.62 -15.75 56.39
N MET A 109 21.84 -17.04 56.62
CA MET A 109 22.56 -17.54 57.79
C MET A 109 24.03 -17.11 57.79
N GLU A 110 24.71 -17.15 56.63
CA GLU A 110 26.09 -16.70 56.48
C GLU A 110 26.23 -15.18 56.68
N LEU A 111 25.29 -14.38 56.14
CA LEU A 111 25.18 -12.94 56.44
C LEU A 111 24.97 -12.68 57.94
N GLN A 112 24.14 -13.47 58.62
CA GLN A 112 23.92 -13.36 60.06
C GLN A 112 25.18 -13.71 60.87
N CYS A 113 25.93 -14.73 60.46
CA CYS A 113 27.24 -15.06 61.03
C CYS A 113 28.30 -13.98 60.78
N CYS A 114 28.30 -13.33 59.61
CA CYS A 114 29.18 -12.19 59.32
C CYS A 114 28.79 -10.94 60.12
N LYS A 115 27.50 -10.65 60.26
CA LYS A 115 26.98 -9.56 61.12
C LYS A 115 27.38 -9.78 62.58
N GLY A 116 27.32 -11.02 63.08
CA GLY A 116 27.78 -11.38 64.42
C GLY A 116 29.29 -11.16 64.66
N LYS A 117 30.13 -11.27 63.61
CA LYS A 117 31.58 -10.98 63.69
C LYS A 117 31.90 -9.48 63.62
N ALA A 118 31.06 -8.69 62.95
CA ALA A 118 31.21 -7.23 62.92
C ALA A 118 30.94 -6.58 64.28
N SER A 119 29.97 -7.11 65.05
CA SER A 119 29.59 -6.58 66.37
C SER A 119 30.64 -6.75 67.49
N THR A 120 31.74 -7.45 67.24
CA THR A 120 32.86 -7.59 68.21
C THR A 120 33.99 -6.55 68.05
N ALA A 121 33.90 -5.64 67.08
CA ALA A 121 34.99 -4.72 66.71
C ALA A 121 34.89 -3.30 67.34
N SER A 122 34.27 -3.13 68.52
CA SER A 122 34.00 -1.80 69.08
C SER A 122 34.08 -1.70 70.62
N SER A 123 35.28 -1.84 71.19
CA SER A 123 35.69 -1.15 72.44
C SER A 123 37.24 -1.15 72.60
N PRO A 124 37.85 -0.11 73.20
CA PRO A 124 39.31 0.06 73.17
C PRO A 124 40.03 -0.37 74.48
N ASN A 125 41.29 -0.82 74.38
CA ASN A 125 42.31 -0.45 75.38
C ASN A 125 43.78 -0.72 74.97
N SER A 126 44.66 0.21 75.38
CA SER A 126 46.09 0.03 75.75
C SER A 126 47.19 -0.35 74.70
N VAL A 127 48.09 0.61 74.41
CA VAL A 127 49.58 0.57 74.64
C VAL A 127 50.39 -0.59 73.99
N SER A 128 51.51 -0.41 73.23
CA SER A 128 52.34 0.75 72.81
C SER A 128 53.56 0.33 71.95
N TRP A 129 54.18 1.26 71.20
CA TRP A 129 55.50 1.16 70.50
C TRP A 129 55.57 0.10 69.36
N GLU A 130 56.46 0.16 68.35
CA GLU A 130 57.53 1.12 68.00
C GLU A 130 57.63 1.25 66.45
N GLU A 131 58.38 2.22 65.92
CA GLU A 131 58.52 2.49 64.47
C GLU A 131 59.65 1.66 63.80
N PRO A 132 59.64 1.42 62.46
CA PRO A 132 60.05 2.47 61.52
C PRO A 132 59.34 2.50 60.14
N ALA A 133 58.95 3.70 59.72
CA ALA A 133 58.82 4.21 58.35
C ALA A 133 58.94 3.26 57.14
N GLU A 134 57.81 2.87 56.56
CA GLU A 134 57.55 3.12 55.13
C GLU A 134 56.28 3.97 55.01
N ASP A 135 56.30 4.97 54.11
CA ASP A 135 55.33 6.07 54.10
C ASP A 135 54.02 5.68 53.35
N PRO A 136 52.87 5.57 54.04
CA PRO A 136 51.61 5.18 53.41
C PRO A 136 50.99 6.29 52.53
N GLU A 137 51.40 7.55 52.68
CA GLU A 137 50.92 8.64 51.81
C GLU A 137 51.57 8.53 50.42
N GLN A 138 52.83 8.09 50.35
CA GLN A 138 53.59 7.99 49.10
C GLN A 138 52.92 7.07 48.06
N GLY A 139 52.26 6.00 48.50
CA GLY A 139 51.47 5.11 47.64
C GLY A 139 50.21 5.79 47.08
N GLN A 140 49.46 6.50 47.92
CA GLN A 140 48.25 7.23 47.51
C GLN A 140 48.60 8.41 46.58
N VAL A 141 49.73 9.09 46.83
CA VAL A 141 50.24 10.16 45.95
C VAL A 141 50.62 9.59 44.58
N ALA A 142 51.23 8.41 44.50
CA ALA A 142 51.55 7.76 43.23
C ALA A 142 50.28 7.38 42.43
N GLU A 143 49.28 6.78 43.09
CA GLU A 143 48.00 6.41 42.47
C GLU A 143 47.22 7.66 42.00
N ALA A 144 47.18 8.72 42.82
CA ALA A 144 46.57 10.00 42.47
C ALA A 144 47.27 10.66 41.26
N LEU A 145 48.60 10.58 41.15
CA LEU A 145 49.34 11.09 40.00
C LEU A 145 49.03 10.32 38.70
N VAL A 146 48.84 9.00 38.78
CA VAL A 146 48.39 8.17 37.63
C VAL A 146 46.98 8.58 37.22
N LEU A 147 46.04 8.71 38.17
CA LEU A 147 44.67 9.13 37.89
C LEU A 147 44.59 10.54 37.29
N VAL A 148 45.40 11.50 37.78
CA VAL A 148 45.54 12.83 37.18
C VAL A 148 46.14 12.77 35.78
N GLY A 149 47.08 11.86 35.52
CA GLY A 149 47.62 11.57 34.20
C GLY A 149 46.54 11.07 33.23
N GLU A 150 45.72 10.10 33.65
CA GLU A 150 44.59 9.61 32.88
C GLU A 150 43.54 10.70 32.61
N LEU A 151 43.15 11.47 33.62
CA LEU A 151 42.18 12.56 33.47
C LEU A 151 42.69 13.63 32.51
N ARG A 152 43.99 13.95 32.56
CA ARG A 152 44.64 14.84 31.58
C ARG A 152 44.62 14.25 30.17
N ALA A 153 44.87 12.95 30.00
CA ALA A 153 44.80 12.27 28.72
C ALA A 153 43.37 12.17 28.16
N LYS A 154 42.37 11.93 29.02
CA LYS A 154 40.93 11.91 28.69
C LYS A 154 40.45 13.30 28.29
N ASN A 155 40.78 14.35 29.03
CA ASN A 155 40.52 15.75 28.68
C ASN A 155 41.19 16.13 27.33
N GLY A 156 42.45 15.70 27.12
CA GLY A 156 43.16 15.84 25.85
C GLY A 156 42.60 15.00 24.68
N LYS A 157 41.73 14.01 24.92
CA LYS A 157 40.91 13.37 23.87
C LYS A 157 39.69 14.24 23.55
N PHE A 158 38.90 14.62 24.56
CA PHE A 158 37.73 15.47 24.39
C PHE A 158 38.04 16.80 23.71
N GLN A 159 39.19 17.43 23.99
CA GLN A 159 39.60 18.68 23.33
C GLN A 159 39.87 18.51 21.82
N ARG A 160 40.39 17.36 21.39
CA ARG A 160 40.61 17.05 19.96
C ARG A 160 39.32 16.69 19.25
N GLU A 161 38.43 15.97 19.92
CA GLU A 161 37.08 15.67 19.44
C GLU A 161 36.26 16.97 19.28
N LEU A 162 36.33 17.88 20.25
CA LEU A 162 35.79 19.24 20.18
C LEU A 162 36.48 20.14 19.14
N ALA A 163 37.66 19.79 18.63
CA ALA A 163 38.27 20.46 17.48
C ALA A 163 37.71 19.90 16.17
N ALA A 164 37.68 18.58 16.02
CA ALA A 164 37.12 17.89 14.85
C ALA A 164 35.63 18.24 14.62
N LEU A 165 34.81 18.24 15.69
CA LEU A 165 33.39 18.63 15.61
C LEU A 165 33.18 20.11 15.25
N ARG A 166 34.16 20.98 15.53
CA ARG A 166 34.15 22.39 15.08
C ARG A 166 34.55 22.52 13.61
N GLU A 167 35.57 21.78 13.18
CA GLU A 167 35.99 21.70 11.78
C GLU A 167 34.88 21.13 10.89
N GLU A 168 34.20 20.07 11.34
CA GLU A 168 33.01 19.53 10.68
C GLU A 168 31.87 20.55 10.65
N ASN A 169 31.59 21.24 11.77
CA ASN A 169 30.59 22.33 11.79
C ASN A 169 30.94 23.45 10.79
N GLN A 170 32.22 23.78 10.64
CA GLN A 170 32.66 24.78 9.66
C GLN A 170 32.50 24.26 8.23
N ALA A 171 32.91 23.02 7.95
CA ALA A 171 32.71 22.39 6.64
C ALA A 171 31.23 22.24 6.27
N LEU A 172 30.34 21.97 7.24
CA LEU A 172 28.89 21.95 7.06
C LEU A 172 28.32 23.35 6.80
N LYS A 173 28.79 24.38 7.52
CA LYS A 173 28.42 25.78 7.24
C LYS A 173 28.88 26.24 5.86
N GLU A 174 30.08 25.86 5.43
CA GLU A 174 30.53 26.14 4.06
C GLU A 174 29.74 25.36 3.01
N LYS A 175 29.30 24.12 3.29
CA LYS A 175 28.39 23.37 2.40
C LYS A 175 27.03 24.05 2.30
N LEU A 176 26.47 24.53 3.42
CA LEU A 176 25.23 25.32 3.44
C LEU A 176 25.39 26.60 2.62
N LEU A 177 26.47 27.37 2.85
CA LEU A 177 26.79 28.58 2.07
C LEU A 177 26.95 28.30 0.56
N ARG A 178 27.51 27.15 0.15
CA ARG A 178 27.58 26.75 -1.27
C ARG A 178 26.21 26.41 -1.86
N VAL A 179 25.30 25.84 -1.07
CA VAL A 179 23.91 25.58 -1.47
C VAL A 179 23.12 26.89 -1.56
N GLU A 180 23.26 27.79 -0.60
CA GLU A 180 22.60 29.11 -0.57
C GLU A 180 23.14 30.07 -1.64
N ALA A 181 24.43 29.98 -2.00
CA ALA A 181 25.04 30.77 -3.06
C ALA A 181 24.84 30.20 -4.48
N SER A 182 24.14 29.06 -4.63
CA SER A 182 23.81 28.48 -5.94
C SER A 182 22.54 29.14 -6.51
N PRO A 183 22.60 29.85 -7.65
CA PRO A 183 21.46 30.63 -8.14
C PRO A 183 20.30 29.74 -8.63
N LEU A 184 19.08 30.15 -8.27
CA LEU A 184 17.84 29.38 -8.47
C LEU A 184 17.41 29.24 -9.94
N SER A 185 16.91 28.05 -10.26
CA SER A 185 15.92 27.81 -11.32
C SER A 185 14.92 26.78 -10.76
N SER A 186 13.80 27.19 -10.14
CA SER A 186 12.53 27.66 -10.75
C SER A 186 11.71 26.49 -11.31
N THR A 187 10.44 26.23 -10.93
CA THR A 187 9.47 27.10 -10.22
C THR A 187 8.28 26.30 -9.64
N ASN A 188 7.47 26.95 -8.78
CA ASN A 188 6.11 26.57 -8.30
C ASN A 188 6.04 25.51 -7.17
N SER A 189 5.18 25.63 -6.13
CA SER A 189 4.40 26.77 -5.60
C SER A 189 3.90 26.46 -4.17
N SER A 190 3.82 27.49 -3.28
CA SER A 190 2.93 27.62 -2.09
C SER A 190 2.87 26.50 -1.01
N THR A 191 2.92 26.72 0.31
CA THR A 191 2.94 27.94 1.15
C THR A 191 3.23 27.60 2.63
N SER A 192 3.93 28.47 3.37
CA SER A 192 4.01 28.54 4.86
C SER A 192 4.67 27.34 5.58
N SER A 193 5.43 27.47 6.67
CA SER A 193 5.42 28.50 7.74
C SER A 193 6.80 28.80 8.32
N LYS A 194 6.95 29.94 9.01
CA LYS A 194 8.14 30.32 9.80
C LYS A 194 8.15 29.58 11.15
N PRO A 195 9.31 29.54 11.84
CA PRO A 195 9.46 30.53 12.92
C PRO A 195 10.71 31.42 12.80
N LEU A 196 10.67 32.53 13.54
CA LEU A 196 11.72 33.55 13.71
C LEU A 196 12.27 33.41 15.16
N VAL A 197 13.55 33.76 15.42
CA VAL A 197 13.99 34.62 16.56
C VAL A 197 15.52 34.66 16.74
N ASN A 198 16.03 35.90 16.91
CA ASN A 198 17.29 36.39 17.51
C ASN A 198 18.67 35.74 17.28
N GLY A 199 19.60 36.60 16.84
CA GLY A 199 21.06 36.47 16.97
C GLY A 199 21.75 37.76 16.49
N LEU A 200 22.11 38.66 17.40
CA LEU A 200 22.60 40.02 17.07
C LEU A 200 24.08 40.05 16.65
N SER A 201 24.47 40.87 15.67
CA SER A 201 25.31 42.08 15.86
C SER A 201 26.00 42.63 14.58
N SER A 202 26.19 43.96 14.55
CA SER A 202 27.28 44.71 13.88
C SER A 202 27.37 44.78 12.34
N ASP A 203 26.66 45.76 11.79
CA ASP A 203 27.21 46.93 11.07
C ASP A 203 28.52 46.84 10.25
N SER A 204 28.44 47.21 8.97
CA SER A 204 29.41 48.12 8.31
C SER A 204 28.82 48.78 7.06
N ASN A 205 29.04 50.08 6.90
CA ASN A 205 28.50 50.89 5.80
C ASN A 205 29.41 50.91 4.57
N SER A 206 28.83 50.91 3.37
CA SER A 206 29.29 51.80 2.29
C SER A 206 28.23 52.05 1.20
N LEU A 207 27.98 53.34 0.94
CA LEU A 207 27.63 54.07 -0.31
C LEU A 207 27.41 53.27 -1.62
N SER A 208 26.57 53.68 -2.59
CA SER A 208 25.66 54.85 -2.76
C SER A 208 24.72 54.64 -3.99
N PRO A 209 23.66 55.46 -4.23
CA PRO A 209 22.52 55.10 -5.11
C PRO A 209 22.48 55.78 -6.50
N GLN A 210 21.49 55.39 -7.33
CA GLN A 210 20.81 56.13 -8.43
C GLN A 210 21.69 56.89 -9.46
N GLN A 211 21.63 56.66 -10.78
CA GLN A 211 20.50 56.82 -11.73
C GLN A 211 21.03 56.50 -13.17
N ASP A 212 20.30 56.32 -14.29
CA ASP A 212 18.87 56.23 -14.65
C ASP A 212 18.73 55.59 -16.07
N SER A 213 17.54 55.66 -16.70
CA SER A 213 17.23 55.58 -18.15
C SER A 213 16.98 54.21 -18.83
N LEU A 214 15.82 54.14 -19.50
CA LEU A 214 15.47 53.28 -20.65
C LEU A 214 15.88 54.01 -21.97
N PRO A 215 15.57 53.59 -23.23
CA PRO A 215 14.85 52.38 -23.71
C PRO A 215 15.44 51.70 -25.00
N CYS A 216 14.67 50.75 -25.55
CA CYS A 216 14.48 50.43 -26.99
C CYS A 216 15.42 49.49 -27.82
N THR A 217 14.74 48.49 -28.42
CA THR A 217 14.88 47.95 -29.80
C THR A 217 16.19 47.32 -30.32
N ALA A 218 16.14 46.04 -30.75
CA ALA A 218 16.25 45.61 -32.17
C ALA A 218 16.32 44.06 -32.36
N SER A 219 15.91 43.58 -33.53
CA SER A 219 16.10 42.19 -34.07
C SER A 219 17.51 41.99 -34.68
N PRO A 220 18.03 40.78 -35.07
CA PRO A 220 17.46 40.01 -36.22
C PRO A 220 17.78 38.48 -36.39
N LEU A 221 16.82 37.69 -36.95
CA LEU A 221 16.99 36.59 -37.97
C LEU A 221 17.85 35.33 -37.58
N LYS A 222 17.86 34.14 -38.25
CA LYS A 222 17.09 33.49 -39.36
C LYS A 222 17.24 31.95 -39.34
N THR A 223 16.57 31.27 -40.31
CA THR A 223 16.66 29.84 -40.79
C THR A 223 15.53 28.90 -40.34
N SER A 224 14.99 27.96 -41.15
CA SER A 224 15.00 27.86 -42.63
C SER A 224 13.85 26.98 -43.21
N VAL A 225 13.12 27.57 -44.17
CA VAL A 225 12.32 27.06 -45.32
C VAL A 225 12.07 25.54 -45.52
N SER A 226 10.78 25.16 -45.68
CA SER A 226 10.21 24.27 -46.74
C SER A 226 8.77 23.85 -46.39
N SER A 227 7.84 23.51 -47.30
CA SER A 227 7.58 24.00 -48.67
C SER A 227 6.05 23.87 -48.95
N CYS A 228 5.53 24.44 -50.05
CA CYS A 228 4.08 24.62 -50.28
C CYS A 228 3.43 23.61 -51.25
N SER A 229 2.09 23.70 -51.29
CA SER A 229 1.08 23.23 -52.28
C SER A 229 0.30 21.94 -51.91
N ASP A 230 -1.04 21.88 -51.84
CA ASP A 230 -2.22 22.65 -52.39
C ASP A 230 -2.95 21.88 -53.51
N ILE A 231 -4.14 21.33 -53.19
CA ILE A 231 -5.23 20.92 -54.10
C ILE A 231 -6.51 20.54 -53.30
N THR A 232 -7.61 20.33 -54.02
CA THR A 232 -8.91 19.75 -53.60
C THR A 232 -9.85 20.65 -52.79
N LYS A 233 -10.57 21.51 -53.52
CA LYS A 233 -11.89 22.00 -53.13
C LYS A 233 -12.89 21.71 -54.24
N ASP A 234 -13.54 20.55 -54.20
CA ASP A 234 -14.73 20.25 -55.02
C ASP A 234 -15.47 19.01 -54.49
N SER A 235 -16.79 19.13 -54.30
CA SER A 235 -17.79 18.03 -54.17
C SER A 235 -19.18 18.59 -53.82
N PRO A 236 -20.01 18.99 -54.81
CA PRO A 236 -21.45 19.10 -54.63
C PRO A 236 -22.11 17.71 -54.80
N SER A 237 -23.02 17.33 -53.91
CA SER A 237 -23.77 16.07 -53.99
C SER A 237 -25.02 16.21 -54.86
N PRO A 238 -25.21 15.37 -55.89
CA PRO A 238 -26.50 15.18 -56.53
C PRO A 238 -27.23 14.00 -55.88
N ASP A 239 -28.38 14.26 -55.28
CA ASP A 239 -29.44 13.26 -55.11
C ASP A 239 -30.67 13.78 -55.87
N SER A 240 -31.39 12.89 -56.54
CA SER A 240 -32.33 13.26 -57.61
C SER A 240 -33.44 12.24 -57.79
N SER A 241 -34.53 12.44 -57.05
CA SER A 241 -35.85 11.92 -57.40
C SER A 241 -36.94 12.69 -56.65
N GLU A 242 -37.97 13.16 -57.35
CA GLU A 242 -39.37 12.75 -57.12
C GLU A 242 -40.34 13.56 -58.00
N PHE A 243 -41.28 12.85 -58.65
CA PHE A 243 -42.44 13.31 -59.42
C PHE A 243 -42.31 14.48 -60.43
N GLU A 244 -42.27 14.13 -61.72
CA GLU A 244 -43.06 14.90 -62.71
C GLU A 244 -43.99 14.00 -63.56
N LYS A 245 -45.28 14.31 -63.42
CA LYS A 245 -46.50 13.99 -64.18
C LYS A 245 -46.40 13.18 -65.50
N ILE A 246 -47.17 12.10 -65.56
CA ILE A 246 -47.54 11.36 -66.79
C ILE A 246 -48.55 12.17 -67.62
N PRO A 247 -48.39 12.27 -68.96
CA PRO A 247 -49.50 12.46 -69.91
C PRO A 247 -49.95 11.12 -70.50
N SER A 248 -51.26 10.84 -70.46
CA SER A 248 -51.85 9.55 -70.86
C SER A 248 -52.24 9.47 -72.34
N LEU A 249 -51.98 8.33 -72.99
CA LEU A 249 -52.65 7.91 -74.23
C LEU A 249 -53.86 7.03 -73.90
N SER A 250 -55.03 7.28 -74.50
CA SER A 250 -56.04 6.27 -74.89
C SER A 250 -57.39 6.89 -75.34
N GLU A 251 -57.59 7.03 -76.66
CA GLU A 251 -58.86 6.77 -77.36
C GLU A 251 -58.43 6.14 -78.73
N SER A 252 -58.74 4.91 -79.13
CA SER A 252 -59.99 4.11 -79.15
C SER A 252 -60.85 4.30 -80.42
N VAL A 253 -61.44 3.17 -80.83
CA VAL A 253 -62.47 2.96 -81.89
C VAL A 253 -61.95 2.65 -83.30
N SER A 254 -62.45 1.53 -83.81
CA SER A 254 -62.17 0.84 -85.07
C SER A 254 -63.23 1.11 -86.16
N SER A 255 -63.13 0.37 -87.28
CA SER A 255 -64.20 0.04 -88.25
C SER A 255 -64.26 0.88 -89.53
N GLY A 256 -63.80 0.30 -90.64
CA GLY A 256 -64.03 0.78 -92.00
C GLY A 256 -64.10 -0.36 -93.02
N VAL A 257 -65.11 -0.29 -93.91
CA VAL A 257 -65.30 -1.07 -95.16
C VAL A 257 -65.55 -2.58 -95.06
N SER A 258 -66.65 -3.05 -95.66
CA SER A 258 -66.89 -4.45 -96.06
C SER A 258 -68.01 -4.57 -97.11
N GLY A 259 -67.70 -5.17 -98.27
CA GLY A 259 -68.57 -6.10 -99.02
C GLY A 259 -69.94 -5.66 -99.58
N GLU A 260 -69.91 -5.08 -100.79
CA GLU A 260 -70.56 -5.58 -102.04
C GLU A 260 -71.86 -6.44 -102.03
N VAL A 261 -72.83 -6.02 -102.88
CA VAL A 261 -73.94 -6.79 -103.52
C VAL A 261 -74.23 -6.09 -104.88
N VAL A 262 -74.02 -6.58 -106.11
CA VAL A 262 -74.40 -7.81 -106.87
C VAL A 262 -75.57 -7.60 -107.87
N ILE A 263 -75.25 -7.72 -109.18
CA ILE A 263 -76.07 -8.04 -110.39
C ILE A 263 -77.13 -7.05 -110.96
N VAL A 264 -77.03 -6.79 -112.27
CA VAL A 264 -78.04 -6.84 -113.39
C VAL A 264 -77.29 -6.33 -114.66
N GLU A 265 -76.82 -7.21 -115.57
CA GLU A 265 -77.51 -7.85 -116.70
C GLU A 265 -77.87 -6.91 -117.89
N ALA A 266 -77.20 -7.10 -119.04
CA ALA A 266 -77.72 -6.85 -120.41
C ALA A 266 -76.79 -7.47 -121.48
N VAL A 267 -77.33 -8.01 -122.57
CA VAL A 267 -76.58 -8.65 -123.68
C VAL A 267 -76.86 -7.95 -125.00
N THR A 268 -75.82 -7.67 -125.80
CA THR A 268 -75.92 -7.52 -127.27
C THR A 268 -74.63 -7.97 -127.96
N ASN A 269 -74.75 -8.90 -128.92
CA ASN A 269 -73.66 -9.31 -129.83
C ASN A 269 -73.78 -8.59 -131.18
N ALA A 270 -72.70 -7.97 -131.67
CA ALA A 270 -72.57 -7.53 -133.06
C ALA A 270 -71.10 -7.33 -133.46
N GLY A 271 -70.73 -7.75 -134.69
CA GLY A 271 -69.49 -7.31 -135.35
C GLY A 271 -68.26 -8.22 -135.18
N GLU A 272 -68.31 -9.46 -135.69
CA GLU A 272 -67.26 -10.51 -135.58
C GLU A 272 -65.87 -10.20 -136.21
N GLN A 273 -65.56 -8.93 -136.51
CA GLN A 273 -64.20 -8.49 -136.85
C GLN A 273 -63.73 -7.30 -135.99
N ASP A 274 -64.59 -6.34 -135.63
CA ASP A 274 -64.27 -5.34 -134.59
C ASP A 274 -64.21 -5.98 -133.19
N VAL A 275 -65.07 -6.97 -132.91
CA VAL A 275 -65.06 -7.77 -131.67
C VAL A 275 -63.69 -8.42 -131.42
N SER A 276 -62.90 -8.74 -132.45
CA SER A 276 -61.54 -9.27 -132.24
C SER A 276 -60.55 -8.22 -131.71
N VAL A 277 -60.77 -6.93 -131.97
CA VAL A 277 -59.95 -5.82 -131.44
C VAL A 277 -60.53 -5.32 -130.12
N GLN A 278 -61.85 -5.30 -129.97
CA GLN A 278 -62.50 -4.94 -128.71
C GLN A 278 -62.24 -5.99 -127.62
N ASN A 279 -62.39 -7.28 -127.90
CA ASN A 279 -62.01 -8.34 -126.95
C ASN A 279 -60.52 -8.27 -126.58
N LEU A 280 -59.65 -7.85 -127.50
CA LEU A 280 -58.22 -7.65 -127.19
C LEU A 280 -58.01 -6.46 -126.25
N ARG A 281 -58.77 -5.36 -126.41
CA ARG A 281 -58.74 -4.20 -125.49
C ARG A 281 -59.32 -4.53 -124.12
N GLU A 282 -60.44 -5.24 -124.07
CA GLU A 282 -61.05 -5.68 -122.81
C GLU A 282 -60.16 -6.72 -122.09
N GLN A 283 -59.49 -7.60 -122.83
CA GLN A 283 -58.47 -8.51 -122.28
C GLN A 283 -57.23 -7.74 -121.79
N ILE A 284 -56.78 -6.69 -122.50
CA ILE A 284 -55.70 -5.81 -122.02
C ILE A 284 -56.14 -5.09 -120.74
N HIS A 285 -57.33 -4.48 -120.71
CA HIS A 285 -57.78 -3.75 -119.53
C HIS A 285 -57.99 -4.66 -118.32
N LYS A 286 -58.52 -5.88 -118.54
CA LYS A 286 -58.60 -6.91 -117.49
C LYS A 286 -57.22 -7.38 -117.01
N MET A 287 -56.22 -7.44 -117.89
CA MET A 287 -54.83 -7.68 -117.46
C MET A 287 -54.29 -6.48 -116.67
N GLU A 288 -54.54 -5.25 -117.11
CA GLU A 288 -54.17 -4.02 -116.39
C GLU A 288 -54.81 -3.98 -115.00
N GLU A 289 -56.12 -4.19 -114.87
CA GLU A 289 -56.85 -4.31 -113.59
C GLU A 289 -56.24 -5.40 -112.70
N SER A 290 -55.99 -6.60 -113.25
CA SER A 290 -55.37 -7.69 -112.49
C SER A 290 -53.94 -7.36 -112.04
N HIS A 291 -53.19 -6.59 -112.85
CA HIS A 291 -51.85 -6.11 -112.49
C HIS A 291 -51.91 -5.03 -111.40
N HIS A 292 -52.88 -4.11 -111.44
CA HIS A 292 -53.07 -3.11 -110.37
C HIS A 292 -53.52 -3.78 -109.07
N SER A 293 -54.51 -4.67 -109.10
CA SER A 293 -54.93 -5.45 -107.92
C SER A 293 -53.79 -6.30 -107.35
N THR A 294 -53.00 -6.98 -108.19
CA THR A 294 -51.80 -7.71 -107.73
C THR A 294 -50.75 -6.77 -107.14
N ALA A 295 -50.57 -5.57 -107.70
CA ALA A 295 -49.62 -4.57 -107.19
C ALA A 295 -50.09 -3.94 -105.87
N GLU A 296 -51.39 -3.71 -105.69
CA GLU A 296 -51.98 -3.22 -104.44
C GLU A 296 -51.92 -4.28 -103.33
N GLU A 297 -52.19 -5.55 -103.64
CA GLU A 297 -51.98 -6.67 -102.70
C GLU A 297 -50.50 -6.84 -102.32
N LEU A 298 -49.58 -6.72 -103.28
CA LEU A 298 -48.14 -6.72 -103.01
C LEU A 298 -47.70 -5.49 -102.18
N GLN A 299 -48.28 -4.32 -102.41
CA GLN A 299 -48.00 -3.13 -101.60
C GLN A 299 -48.56 -3.26 -100.18
N ALA A 300 -49.75 -3.85 -100.02
CA ALA A 300 -50.35 -4.13 -98.70
C ALA A 300 -49.52 -5.15 -97.90
N THR A 301 -49.09 -6.25 -98.53
CA THR A 301 -48.22 -7.25 -97.87
C THR A 301 -46.82 -6.72 -97.58
N LEU A 302 -46.28 -5.80 -98.39
CA LEU A 302 -45.04 -5.08 -98.07
C LEU A 302 -45.21 -4.11 -96.88
N GLN A 303 -46.36 -3.44 -96.76
CA GLN A 303 -46.66 -2.58 -95.61
C GLN A 303 -46.85 -3.42 -94.34
N GLU A 304 -47.63 -4.50 -94.39
CA GLU A 304 -47.80 -5.39 -93.23
C GLU A 304 -46.45 -5.99 -92.77
N LEU A 305 -45.58 -6.35 -93.71
CA LEU A 305 -44.23 -6.82 -93.41
C LEU A 305 -43.35 -5.72 -92.79
N ALA A 306 -43.55 -4.45 -93.15
CA ALA A 306 -42.86 -3.31 -92.52
C ALA A 306 -43.38 -3.04 -91.10
N ASP A 307 -44.70 -3.10 -90.90
CA ASP A 307 -45.34 -2.94 -89.59
C ASP A 307 -44.90 -4.08 -88.63
N GLN A 308 -44.86 -5.32 -89.12
CA GLN A 308 -44.33 -6.47 -88.38
C GLN A 308 -42.83 -6.29 -88.04
N GLN A 309 -42.02 -5.71 -88.94
CA GLN A 309 -40.63 -5.37 -88.65
C GLN A 309 -40.48 -4.27 -87.60
N GLN A 310 -41.38 -3.29 -87.56
CA GLN A 310 -41.41 -2.28 -86.49
C GLN A 310 -41.76 -2.93 -85.15
N VAL A 311 -42.81 -3.76 -85.08
CA VAL A 311 -43.19 -4.46 -83.84
C VAL A 311 -42.05 -5.36 -83.33
N VAL A 312 -41.30 -6.03 -84.22
CA VAL A 312 -40.11 -6.80 -83.84
C VAL A 312 -39.00 -5.90 -83.27
N GLN A 313 -38.79 -4.70 -83.82
CA GLN A 313 -37.81 -3.73 -83.29
C GLN A 313 -38.23 -3.20 -81.91
N GLU A 314 -39.50 -2.83 -81.73
CA GLU A 314 -40.05 -2.37 -80.45
C GLU A 314 -39.96 -3.46 -79.37
N LEU A 315 -40.34 -4.70 -79.70
CA LEU A 315 -40.18 -5.84 -78.79
C LEU A 315 -38.71 -6.17 -78.50
N THR A 316 -37.79 -5.91 -79.43
CA THR A 316 -36.34 -6.08 -79.18
C THR A 316 -35.85 -5.04 -78.18
N ALA A 317 -36.16 -3.76 -78.39
CA ALA A 317 -35.80 -2.67 -77.48
C ALA A 317 -36.41 -2.86 -76.08
N GLU A 318 -37.65 -3.33 -75.98
CA GLU A 318 -38.29 -3.63 -74.69
C GLU A 318 -37.63 -4.83 -73.98
N ASN A 319 -37.20 -5.87 -74.72
CA ASN A 319 -36.42 -6.96 -74.13
C ASN A 319 -35.03 -6.51 -73.64
N GLU A 320 -34.37 -5.59 -74.35
CA GLU A 320 -33.12 -4.98 -73.89
C GLU A 320 -33.35 -4.14 -72.62
N ARG A 321 -34.39 -3.29 -72.59
CA ARG A 321 -34.80 -2.50 -71.43
C ARG A 321 -35.08 -3.38 -70.21
N LEU A 322 -35.83 -4.48 -70.38
CA LEU A 322 -36.12 -5.45 -69.33
C LEU A 322 -34.86 -6.22 -68.87
N ALA A 323 -33.90 -6.46 -69.77
CA ALA A 323 -32.60 -7.05 -69.42
C ALA A 323 -31.74 -6.09 -68.57
N GLU A 324 -31.79 -4.77 -68.85
CA GLU A 324 -31.16 -3.75 -68.01
C GLU A 324 -31.81 -3.63 -66.63
N GLU A 325 -33.14 -3.58 -66.55
CA GLU A 325 -33.86 -3.58 -65.26
C GLU A 325 -33.53 -4.83 -64.44
N LYS A 326 -33.53 -6.02 -65.07
CA LYS A 326 -33.11 -7.28 -64.44
C LYS A 326 -31.67 -7.21 -63.93
N ARG A 327 -30.75 -6.63 -64.69
CA ARG A 327 -29.34 -6.43 -64.28
C ARG A 327 -29.23 -5.50 -63.08
N LEU A 328 -29.96 -4.38 -63.09
CA LEU A 328 -29.99 -3.41 -61.98
C LEU A 328 -30.56 -4.05 -60.70
N LEU A 329 -31.67 -4.78 -60.80
CA LEU A 329 -32.27 -5.54 -59.70
C LEU A 329 -31.31 -6.61 -59.16
N GLN A 330 -30.59 -7.33 -60.02
CA GLN A 330 -29.55 -8.28 -59.61
C GLN A 330 -28.41 -7.60 -58.85
N THR A 331 -27.90 -6.46 -59.32
CA THR A 331 -26.85 -5.70 -58.60
C THR A 331 -27.35 -5.14 -57.26
N SER A 332 -28.60 -4.68 -57.19
CA SER A 332 -29.22 -4.20 -55.96
C SER A 332 -29.38 -5.31 -54.92
N LEU A 333 -29.88 -6.49 -55.35
CA LEU A 333 -30.01 -7.67 -54.50
C LEU A 333 -28.65 -8.16 -53.99
N GLN A 334 -27.61 -8.11 -54.82
CA GLN A 334 -26.25 -8.48 -54.42
C GLN A 334 -25.68 -7.52 -53.36
N GLN A 335 -25.84 -6.20 -53.55
CA GLN A 335 -25.47 -5.21 -52.53
C GLN A 335 -26.25 -5.38 -51.22
N GLN A 336 -27.54 -5.78 -51.28
CA GLN A 336 -28.32 -6.08 -50.08
C GLN A 336 -27.79 -7.31 -49.33
N ARG A 337 -27.38 -8.36 -50.06
CA ARG A 337 -26.75 -9.56 -49.46
C ARG A 337 -25.44 -9.22 -48.75
N GLU A 338 -24.55 -8.48 -49.41
CA GLU A 338 -23.27 -8.02 -48.85
C GLU A 338 -23.48 -7.17 -47.59
N ARG A 339 -24.48 -6.28 -47.57
CA ARG A 339 -24.86 -5.50 -46.38
C ARG A 339 -25.37 -6.38 -45.24
N LEU A 340 -26.17 -7.41 -45.53
CA LEU A 340 -26.66 -8.36 -44.53
C LEU A 340 -25.54 -9.24 -43.98
N GLU A 341 -24.62 -9.70 -44.82
CA GLU A 341 -23.45 -10.48 -44.42
C GLU A 341 -22.50 -9.67 -43.53
N MET A 342 -22.23 -8.41 -43.88
CA MET A 342 -21.49 -7.47 -43.03
C MET A 342 -22.17 -7.16 -41.69
N LEU A 343 -23.51 -7.28 -41.60
CA LEU A 343 -24.24 -7.16 -40.33
C LEU A 343 -24.20 -8.48 -39.53
N ALA A 344 -24.26 -9.63 -40.19
CA ALA A 344 -24.10 -10.94 -39.54
C ALA A 344 -22.72 -11.08 -38.90
N GLN A 345 -21.64 -10.77 -39.63
CA GLN A 345 -20.26 -10.78 -39.11
C GLN A 345 -20.08 -9.84 -37.91
N LYS A 346 -20.73 -8.66 -37.92
CA LYS A 346 -20.71 -7.73 -36.78
C LYS A 346 -21.45 -8.30 -35.56
N ASN A 347 -22.60 -8.93 -35.76
CA ASN A 347 -23.35 -9.57 -34.68
C ASN A 347 -22.59 -10.76 -34.08
N GLU A 348 -21.92 -11.57 -34.90
CA GLU A 348 -21.07 -12.67 -34.45
C GLU A 348 -19.86 -12.16 -33.63
N MET A 349 -19.18 -11.11 -34.11
CA MET A 349 -18.07 -10.48 -33.38
C MET A 349 -18.50 -9.83 -32.06
N LEU A 350 -19.71 -9.25 -31.99
CA LEU A 350 -20.28 -8.76 -30.73
C LEU A 350 -20.68 -9.91 -29.79
N ALA A 351 -21.28 -10.98 -30.30
CA ALA A 351 -21.61 -12.17 -29.51
C ALA A 351 -20.36 -12.82 -28.89
N GLY A 352 -19.27 -12.94 -29.66
CA GLY A 352 -17.97 -13.38 -29.17
C GLY A 352 -17.46 -12.53 -28.01
N ARG A 353 -17.46 -11.19 -28.15
CA ARG A 353 -17.05 -10.28 -27.06
C ARG A 353 -17.93 -10.40 -25.82
N PHE A 354 -19.24 -10.59 -25.96
CA PHE A 354 -20.13 -10.82 -24.82
C PHE A 354 -19.83 -12.17 -24.13
N GLN A 355 -19.48 -13.20 -24.89
CA GLN A 355 -19.07 -14.51 -24.36
C GLN A 355 -17.72 -14.42 -23.63
N GLU A 356 -16.72 -13.73 -24.21
CA GLU A 356 -15.43 -13.43 -23.58
C GLU A 356 -15.61 -12.65 -22.27
N GLN A 357 -16.45 -11.61 -22.27
CA GLN A 357 -16.75 -10.82 -21.07
C GLN A 357 -17.44 -11.66 -19.98
N ALA A 358 -18.39 -12.51 -20.35
CA ALA A 358 -19.06 -13.41 -19.41
C ALA A 358 -18.10 -14.45 -18.82
N GLN A 359 -17.18 -15.00 -19.61
CA GLN A 359 -16.13 -15.91 -19.13
C GLN A 359 -15.15 -15.21 -18.20
N ALA A 360 -14.67 -14.02 -18.56
CA ALA A 360 -13.77 -13.22 -17.71
C ALA A 360 -14.44 -12.77 -16.39
N GLN A 361 -15.76 -12.52 -16.40
CA GLN A 361 -16.50 -12.25 -15.18
C GLN A 361 -16.65 -13.51 -14.31
N ALA A 362 -17.04 -14.66 -14.90
CA ALA A 362 -17.14 -15.92 -14.16
C ALA A 362 -15.80 -16.34 -13.53
N GLN A 363 -14.69 -16.16 -14.24
CA GLN A 363 -13.33 -16.38 -13.71
C GLN A 363 -13.02 -15.47 -12.52
N ARG A 364 -13.36 -14.17 -12.59
CA ARG A 364 -13.19 -13.26 -11.45
C ARG A 364 -14.06 -13.63 -10.25
N GLU A 365 -15.28 -14.10 -10.48
CA GLU A 365 -16.19 -14.56 -9.42
C GLU A 365 -15.69 -15.86 -8.76
N GLU A 366 -15.13 -16.79 -9.54
CA GLU A 366 -14.45 -17.99 -9.03
C GLU A 366 -13.15 -17.65 -8.26
N GLU A 367 -12.31 -16.77 -8.80
CA GLU A 367 -11.11 -16.24 -8.14
C GLU A 367 -11.46 -15.56 -6.81
N LEU A 368 -12.51 -14.73 -6.76
CA LEU A 368 -12.94 -14.04 -5.54
C LEU A 368 -13.51 -15.03 -4.51
N GLY A 369 -14.29 -16.04 -4.95
CA GLY A 369 -14.74 -17.14 -4.11
C GLY A 369 -13.59 -17.96 -3.53
N SER A 370 -12.57 -18.26 -4.34
CA SER A 370 -11.37 -19.01 -3.92
C SER A 370 -10.52 -18.25 -2.90
N GLN A 371 -10.61 -16.90 -2.88
CA GLN A 371 -9.92 -16.05 -1.92
C GLN A 371 -10.60 -16.00 -0.55
N GLY A 372 -11.87 -16.39 -0.42
CA GLY A 372 -12.60 -16.46 0.85
C GLY A 372 -11.81 -17.10 2.02
N PRO A 373 -11.27 -18.33 1.90
CA PRO A 373 -10.46 -18.93 2.96
C PRO A 373 -9.14 -18.18 3.24
N ARG A 374 -8.53 -17.52 2.24
CA ARG A 374 -7.32 -16.69 2.44
C ARG A 374 -7.64 -15.41 3.21
N LEU A 375 -8.82 -14.82 2.95
CA LEU A 375 -9.31 -13.65 3.69
C LEU A 375 -9.66 -14.02 5.13
N ALA A 376 -10.34 -15.15 5.37
CA ALA A 376 -10.63 -15.64 6.71
C ALA A 376 -9.35 -15.94 7.53
N GLU A 377 -8.30 -16.51 6.92
CA GLU A 377 -7.00 -16.69 7.57
C GLU A 377 -6.27 -15.36 7.86
N LEU A 378 -6.52 -14.32 7.05
CA LEU A 378 -5.99 -12.98 7.27
C LEU A 378 -6.71 -12.29 8.45
N GLU A 379 -8.04 -12.37 8.47
CA GLU A 379 -8.90 -11.88 9.56
C GLU A 379 -8.56 -12.56 10.89
N GLN A 380 -8.38 -13.89 10.89
CA GLN A 380 -7.95 -14.64 12.07
C GLN A 380 -6.59 -14.13 12.59
N ARG A 381 -5.60 -13.93 11.72
CA ARG A 381 -4.27 -13.42 12.13
C ARG A 381 -4.34 -12.00 12.67
N TYR A 382 -5.21 -11.14 12.14
CA TYR A 382 -5.43 -9.81 12.72
C TYR A 382 -6.10 -9.88 14.09
N ALA A 383 -7.05 -10.80 14.31
CA ALA A 383 -7.63 -11.03 15.62
C ALA A 383 -6.59 -11.53 16.63
N GLU A 384 -5.80 -12.55 16.27
CA GLU A 384 -4.70 -13.11 17.09
C GLU A 384 -3.68 -12.02 17.48
N LEU A 385 -3.30 -11.14 16.54
CA LEU A 385 -2.37 -10.02 16.78
C LEU A 385 -2.97 -8.93 17.69
N VAL A 386 -4.27 -8.66 17.59
CA VAL A 386 -4.97 -7.73 18.49
C VAL A 386 -5.07 -8.31 19.90
N GLU A 387 -5.31 -9.61 20.03
CA GLU A 387 -5.35 -10.31 21.33
C GLU A 387 -3.96 -10.39 21.98
N SER A 388 -2.91 -10.72 21.23
CA SER A 388 -1.54 -10.72 21.77
C SER A 388 -1.11 -9.32 22.20
N SER A 389 -1.38 -8.31 21.39
CA SER A 389 -1.09 -6.91 21.70
C SER A 389 -1.91 -6.39 22.90
N ARG A 390 -3.12 -6.94 23.13
CA ARG A 390 -3.89 -6.66 24.36
C ARG A 390 -3.23 -7.31 25.58
N PHE A 391 -2.89 -8.59 25.50
CA PHE A 391 -2.25 -9.33 26.60
C PHE A 391 -0.88 -8.73 27.00
N GLU A 392 -0.09 -8.26 26.03
CA GLU A 392 1.15 -7.53 26.27
C GLU A 392 0.93 -6.21 27.03
N ARG A 393 -0.11 -5.43 26.68
CA ARG A 393 -0.48 -4.23 27.42
C ARG A 393 -0.93 -4.55 28.85
N GLU A 394 -1.73 -5.60 29.03
CA GLU A 394 -2.21 -6.06 30.34
C GLU A 394 -1.03 -6.45 31.24
N LYS A 395 -0.10 -7.27 30.73
CA LYS A 395 1.17 -7.62 31.40
C LYS A 395 2.05 -6.41 31.72
N LEU A 396 2.11 -5.41 30.85
CA LEU A 396 2.86 -4.17 31.12
C LEU A 396 2.21 -3.31 32.22
N VAL A 397 0.88 -3.29 32.29
CA VAL A 397 0.14 -2.63 33.39
C VAL A 397 0.35 -3.38 34.72
N ASP A 398 0.33 -4.71 34.73
CA ASP A 398 0.65 -5.51 35.92
C ASP A 398 2.07 -5.21 36.44
N ILE A 399 3.07 -5.20 35.55
CA ILE A 399 4.46 -4.86 35.90
C ILE A 399 4.56 -3.41 36.38
N GLN A 400 3.87 -2.46 35.74
CA GLN A 400 3.82 -1.07 36.20
C GLN A 400 3.21 -0.97 37.61
N GLN A 401 2.13 -1.71 37.90
CA GLN A 401 1.47 -1.70 39.20
C GLN A 401 2.33 -2.37 40.29
N GLN A 402 3.03 -3.46 39.97
CA GLN A 402 4.02 -4.09 40.86
C GLN A 402 5.18 -3.16 41.19
N LEU A 403 5.79 -2.52 40.18
CA LEU A 403 6.87 -1.55 40.38
C LEU A 403 6.41 -0.32 41.17
N THR A 404 5.20 0.18 40.91
CA THR A 404 4.59 1.31 41.66
C THR A 404 4.32 0.92 43.12
N GLY A 405 3.91 -0.32 43.38
CA GLY A 405 3.75 -0.85 44.73
C GLY A 405 5.09 -0.97 45.47
N SER A 406 6.11 -1.51 44.80
CA SER A 406 7.46 -1.65 45.37
C SER A 406 8.12 -0.29 45.63
N LEU A 407 7.88 0.72 44.76
CA LEU A 407 8.37 2.08 44.98
C LEU A 407 7.78 2.66 46.26
N ARG A 408 6.45 2.57 46.44
CA ARG A 408 5.76 3.09 47.62
C ARG A 408 6.25 2.42 48.91
N ALA A 409 6.46 1.11 48.91
CA ALA A 409 6.99 0.39 50.07
C ALA A 409 8.41 0.87 50.45
N LEU A 410 9.26 1.19 49.47
CA LEU A 410 10.58 1.77 49.70
C LEU A 410 10.51 3.25 50.15
N GLU A 411 9.52 4.01 49.67
CA GLU A 411 9.24 5.37 50.16
C GLU A 411 8.75 5.36 51.61
N GLU A 412 7.96 4.35 52.00
CA GLU A 412 7.50 4.12 53.38
C GLU A 412 8.67 3.70 54.29
N GLU A 413 9.48 2.70 53.90
CA GLU A 413 10.69 2.28 54.65
C GLU A 413 11.68 3.44 54.84
N ASN A 414 11.87 4.27 53.80
CA ASN A 414 12.74 5.45 53.86
C ASN A 414 12.18 6.52 54.83
N GLN A 415 10.87 6.74 54.86
CA GLN A 415 10.23 7.62 55.85
C GLN A 415 10.38 7.10 57.28
N GLU A 416 10.25 5.79 57.50
CA GLU A 416 10.50 5.17 58.81
C GLU A 416 11.96 5.30 59.23
N ALA A 417 12.91 5.02 58.34
CA ALA A 417 14.34 5.20 58.59
C ALA A 417 14.69 6.68 58.90
N GLN A 418 14.09 7.63 58.19
CA GLN A 418 14.22 9.07 58.50
C GLN A 418 13.55 9.46 59.83
N GLY A 419 12.54 8.72 60.28
CA GLY A 419 12.00 8.81 61.65
C GLY A 419 13.02 8.36 62.68
N GLN A 420 13.54 7.14 62.54
CA GLN A 420 14.55 6.56 63.44
C GLN A 420 15.81 7.43 63.52
N VAL A 421 16.29 7.93 62.38
CA VAL A 421 17.46 8.83 62.30
C VAL A 421 17.21 10.20 62.94
N ARG A 422 15.96 10.67 63.08
CA ARG A 422 15.64 11.87 63.87
C ARG A 422 15.66 11.58 65.36
N CYS A 423 14.96 10.53 65.81
CA CYS A 423 14.96 10.14 67.21
C CYS A 423 16.38 9.85 67.75
N LEU A 424 17.23 9.19 66.96
CA LEU A 424 18.63 8.95 67.33
C LEU A 424 19.47 10.24 67.42
N ARG A 425 19.19 11.28 66.60
CA ARG A 425 19.83 12.60 66.76
C ARG A 425 19.36 13.30 68.02
N GLU A 426 18.05 13.30 68.27
CA GLU A 426 17.46 13.89 69.48
C GLU A 426 18.00 13.22 70.76
N GLU A 427 18.18 11.90 70.76
CA GLU A 427 18.85 11.17 71.84
C GLU A 427 20.34 11.52 71.97
N MET A 428 21.06 11.65 70.84
CA MET A 428 22.48 11.99 70.83
C MET A 428 22.72 13.43 71.31
N GLU A 429 21.87 14.39 70.92
CA GLU A 429 21.86 15.77 71.42
C GLU A 429 21.52 15.82 72.91
N ARG A 430 20.54 15.02 73.36
CA ARG A 430 20.21 14.88 74.80
C ARG A 430 21.39 14.32 75.61
N LEU A 431 22.10 13.32 75.08
CA LEU A 431 23.28 12.73 75.72
C LEU A 431 24.50 13.65 75.68
N GLN A 432 24.69 14.41 74.59
CA GLN A 432 25.69 15.47 74.48
C GLN A 432 25.46 16.53 75.56
N ALA A 433 24.26 17.10 75.64
CA ALA A 433 23.88 18.08 76.65
C ALA A 433 23.86 17.52 78.08
N GLN A 434 23.82 16.20 78.27
CA GLN A 434 24.06 15.57 79.58
C GLN A 434 25.56 15.54 79.90
N ARG A 435 26.41 15.05 78.98
CA ARG A 435 27.86 14.99 79.15
C ARG A 435 28.46 16.38 79.41
N ASP A 436 27.98 17.40 78.71
CA ASP A 436 28.51 18.76 78.84
C ASP A 436 28.22 19.33 80.25
N ARG A 437 27.04 19.06 80.82
CA ARG A 437 26.72 19.37 82.23
C ARG A 437 27.55 18.55 83.23
N GLU A 438 27.82 17.29 82.92
CA GLU A 438 28.68 16.43 83.76
C GLU A 438 30.15 16.92 83.73
N LEU A 439 30.62 17.46 82.60
CA LEU A 439 31.92 18.12 82.48
C LEU A 439 31.96 19.46 83.22
N GLU A 440 30.91 20.29 83.14
CA GLU A 440 30.79 21.53 83.92
C GLU A 440 30.80 21.24 85.43
N ALA A 441 30.00 20.27 85.89
CA ALA A 441 29.95 19.85 87.29
C ALA A 441 31.27 19.22 87.76
N GLY A 442 31.93 18.42 86.90
CA GLY A 442 33.25 17.87 87.15
C GLY A 442 34.33 18.96 87.26
N GLY A 443 34.26 20.00 86.43
CA GLY A 443 35.13 21.17 86.51
C GLY A 443 34.94 21.96 87.80
N GLN A 444 33.69 22.22 88.19
CA GLN A 444 33.35 22.87 89.47
C GLN A 444 33.84 22.04 90.67
N ALA A 445 33.66 20.71 90.63
CA ALA A 445 34.15 19.81 91.68
C ALA A 445 35.69 19.76 91.74
N ALA A 446 36.38 19.83 90.59
CA ALA A 446 37.83 19.90 90.53
C ALA A 446 38.37 21.23 91.09
N GLN A 447 37.74 22.36 90.75
CA GLN A 447 38.06 23.68 91.31
C GLN A 447 37.87 23.68 92.84
N ALA A 448 36.74 23.20 93.34
CA ALA A 448 36.50 23.07 94.77
C ALA A 448 37.53 22.14 95.46
N ALA A 449 37.96 21.05 94.80
CA ALA A 449 39.00 20.16 95.32
C ALA A 449 40.39 20.81 95.32
N GLU A 450 40.70 21.68 94.36
CA GLU A 450 41.93 22.47 94.32
C GLU A 450 41.93 23.54 95.42
N GLU A 451 40.81 24.24 95.65
CA GLU A 451 40.64 25.17 96.78
C GLU A 451 40.85 24.45 98.13
N GLN A 452 40.24 23.27 98.33
CA GLN A 452 40.44 22.46 99.54
C GLN A 452 41.85 21.88 99.66
N ARG A 453 42.56 21.64 98.54
CA ARG A 453 43.99 21.31 98.59
C ARG A 453 44.81 22.52 99.03
N ALA A 454 44.53 23.72 98.49
CA ALA A 454 45.26 24.93 98.83
C ALA A 454 45.13 25.29 100.32
N THR A 455 43.93 25.14 100.91
CA THR A 455 43.74 25.32 102.37
C THR A 455 44.47 24.23 103.17
N ALA A 456 44.40 22.96 102.74
CA ALA A 456 45.10 21.86 103.40
C ALA A 456 46.64 21.99 103.33
N ASP A 457 47.20 22.45 102.21
CA ASP A 457 48.64 22.72 102.09
C ASP A 457 49.07 23.93 102.94
N GLY A 458 48.24 24.96 103.07
CA GLY A 458 48.45 26.04 104.04
C GLY A 458 48.58 25.52 105.48
N LEU A 459 47.63 24.66 105.90
CA LEU A 459 47.68 23.99 107.21
C LEU A 459 48.89 23.04 107.34
N ARG A 460 49.31 22.38 106.25
CA ARG A 460 50.49 21.50 106.21
C ARG A 460 51.80 22.28 106.38
N LEU A 461 51.91 23.47 105.80
CA LEU A 461 53.06 24.36 105.97
C LEU A 461 53.16 24.85 107.43
N GLU A 462 52.04 25.22 108.07
CA GLU A 462 52.04 25.54 109.49
C GLU A 462 52.40 24.32 110.37
N ASN A 463 51.86 23.14 110.09
CA ASN A 463 52.24 21.92 110.81
C ASN A 463 53.74 21.59 110.66
N SER A 464 54.32 21.87 109.48
CA SER A 464 55.74 21.66 109.20
C SER A 464 56.62 22.66 109.95
N ARG A 465 56.20 23.94 110.04
CA ARG A 465 56.82 24.96 110.89
C ARG A 465 56.84 24.53 112.37
N LEU A 466 55.74 23.96 112.87
CA LEU A 466 55.65 23.45 114.23
C LEU A 466 56.50 22.18 114.46
N LYS A 467 56.66 21.31 113.45
CA LYS A 467 57.54 20.12 113.52
C LYS A 467 59.03 20.48 113.56
N ALA A 468 59.47 21.43 112.74
CA ALA A 468 60.87 21.89 112.74
C ALA A 468 61.30 22.38 114.14
N GLN A 469 60.40 23.04 114.87
CA GLN A 469 60.59 23.45 116.28
C GLN A 469 60.88 22.25 117.20
N VAL A 470 60.26 21.09 116.96
CA VAL A 470 60.40 19.87 117.78
C VAL A 470 61.69 19.11 117.45
N ASP A 471 62.06 19.01 116.17
CA ASP A 471 63.25 18.25 115.78
C ASP A 471 64.57 18.98 116.15
N ILE A 472 64.55 20.31 116.25
CA ILE A 472 65.65 21.10 116.86
C ILE A 472 65.91 20.68 118.32
N GLU A 473 64.86 20.36 119.09
CA GLU A 473 65.01 19.86 120.46
C GLU A 473 65.48 18.40 120.50
N ARG A 474 65.19 17.61 119.46
CA ARG A 474 65.61 16.21 119.35
C ARG A 474 67.05 16.03 118.91
N GLN A 475 67.59 16.90 118.05
CA GLN A 475 68.98 16.79 117.57
C GLN A 475 69.98 16.79 118.75
N LYS A 476 69.73 17.64 119.76
CA LYS A 476 70.48 17.73 121.03
C LYS A 476 70.59 16.38 121.78
N VAL A 477 69.67 15.45 121.54
CA VAL A 477 69.64 14.10 122.13
C VAL A 477 70.37 13.08 121.25
N GLY A 478 70.47 13.32 119.93
CA GLY A 478 71.18 12.45 118.99
C GLY A 478 72.70 12.55 119.11
N GLU A 479 73.21 13.77 119.31
CA GLU A 479 74.66 14.05 119.47
C GLU A 479 75.29 13.26 120.64
N LEU A 480 74.50 12.92 121.67
CA LEU A 480 74.92 12.11 122.81
C LEU A 480 75.07 10.60 122.52
N LYS A 481 74.66 10.10 121.35
CA LYS A 481 74.62 8.66 121.04
C LYS A 481 75.60 8.22 119.94
N ALA A 482 76.26 9.14 119.24
CA ALA A 482 77.10 8.83 118.08
C ALA A 482 78.59 8.60 118.41
N MET A 483 78.90 7.89 119.50
CA MET A 483 80.28 7.68 119.98
C MET A 483 80.67 6.20 120.17
N GLN A 484 80.37 5.33 119.20
CA GLN A 484 80.98 3.99 119.04
C GLN A 484 80.80 3.46 117.60
N SER A 485 81.64 2.50 117.17
CA SER A 485 82.12 2.45 115.77
C SER A 485 82.43 1.05 115.20
N ALA A 486 82.33 0.91 113.85
CA ALA A 486 83.23 0.22 112.88
C ALA A 486 83.81 -1.21 113.19
N SER A 487 83.78 -2.26 112.33
CA SER A 487 84.18 -2.46 110.89
C SER A 487 85.42 -3.39 110.82
N ASP A 488 85.64 -4.39 109.95
CA ASP A 488 84.83 -5.24 109.03
C ASP A 488 85.65 -6.55 108.81
N GLY A 489 85.47 -7.32 107.71
CA GLY A 489 86.31 -8.48 107.35
C GLY A 489 85.86 -9.32 106.14
N SER A 490 85.20 -8.76 105.11
CA SER A 490 84.48 -9.57 104.10
C SER A 490 85.21 -9.93 102.78
N GLU A 491 86.28 -9.22 102.39
CA GLU A 491 86.68 -9.11 100.96
C GLU A 491 87.06 -10.43 100.26
N VAL A 492 87.85 -11.30 100.90
CA VAL A 492 88.33 -12.56 100.29
C VAL A 492 87.19 -13.54 99.99
N GLN A 493 86.06 -13.46 100.72
CA GLN A 493 84.90 -14.30 100.44
C GLN A 493 84.15 -13.88 99.16
N ASN A 494 84.40 -12.67 98.64
CA ASN A 494 83.62 -12.13 97.54
C ASN A 494 84.16 -12.56 96.16
N LEU A 495 85.48 -12.66 95.97
CA LEU A 495 86.07 -13.09 94.70
C LEU A 495 85.76 -14.55 94.33
N LEU A 496 85.53 -15.43 95.31
CA LEU A 496 85.12 -16.81 95.03
C LEU A 496 83.64 -16.90 94.63
N LYS A 497 82.79 -16.00 95.15
CA LYS A 497 81.37 -15.92 94.76
C LYS A 497 81.20 -15.44 93.32
N THR A 498 81.97 -14.44 92.89
CA THR A 498 81.86 -13.87 91.53
C THR A 498 82.22 -14.89 90.46
N ALA A 499 83.29 -15.68 90.63
CA ALA A 499 83.69 -16.69 89.65
C ALA A 499 82.64 -17.81 89.47
N HIS A 500 81.95 -18.21 90.53
CA HIS A 500 80.82 -19.14 90.42
C HIS A 500 79.60 -18.48 89.75
N ALA A 501 79.28 -17.23 90.09
CA ALA A 501 78.18 -16.50 89.48
C ALA A 501 78.36 -16.29 87.96
N GLU A 502 79.59 -16.10 87.47
CA GLU A 502 79.84 -15.96 86.02
C GLU A 502 79.65 -17.26 85.24
N ARG A 503 80.00 -18.43 85.80
CA ARG A 503 79.64 -19.72 85.19
C ARG A 503 78.14 -19.88 85.12
N ASP A 504 77.46 -19.67 86.24
CA ASP A 504 76.02 -19.91 86.36
C ASP A 504 75.23 -18.96 85.43
N ARG A 505 75.72 -17.73 85.27
CA ARG A 505 75.25 -16.77 84.25
C ARG A 505 75.44 -17.28 82.82
N LEU A 506 76.62 -17.80 82.45
CA LEU A 506 76.87 -18.32 81.10
C LEU A 506 76.03 -19.58 80.79
N GLU A 507 75.73 -20.40 81.79
CA GLU A 507 74.80 -21.52 81.65
C GLU A 507 73.35 -21.03 81.41
N VAL A 508 72.93 -19.94 82.08
CA VAL A 508 71.64 -19.27 81.83
C VAL A 508 71.57 -18.65 80.43
N GLU A 509 72.53 -17.81 80.03
CA GLU A 509 72.59 -17.18 78.69
C GLU A 509 72.51 -18.22 77.56
N LEU A 510 73.14 -19.39 77.76
CA LEU A 510 73.13 -20.49 76.80
C LEU A 510 71.81 -21.30 76.80
N THR A 511 71.00 -21.23 77.85
CA THR A 511 69.61 -21.70 77.83
C THR A 511 68.64 -20.68 77.22
N GLU A 512 68.86 -19.39 77.46
CA GLU A 512 68.06 -18.30 76.88
C GLU A 512 68.20 -18.29 75.35
N LEU A 513 69.43 -18.29 74.81
CA LEU A 513 69.69 -18.41 73.36
C LEU A 513 69.07 -19.66 72.71
N ARG A 514 68.90 -20.76 73.46
CA ARG A 514 68.21 -21.97 72.96
C ARG A 514 66.70 -21.79 72.95
N GLN A 515 66.13 -21.10 73.94
CA GLN A 515 64.72 -20.76 73.97
C GLN A 515 64.37 -19.75 72.87
N GLU A 516 65.18 -18.72 72.66
CA GLU A 516 65.07 -17.75 71.57
C GLU A 516 65.10 -18.46 70.20
N LEU A 517 66.04 -19.39 69.98
CA LEU A 517 66.11 -20.16 68.73
C LEU A 517 64.85 -21.00 68.49
N LEU A 518 64.32 -21.65 69.52
CA LEU A 518 63.07 -22.44 69.41
C LEU A 518 61.85 -21.53 69.18
N GLN A 519 61.83 -20.36 69.78
CA GLN A 519 60.75 -19.39 69.60
C GLN A 519 60.79 -18.77 68.19
N ALA A 520 61.95 -18.33 67.70
CA ALA A 520 62.13 -17.86 66.32
C ALA A 520 61.79 -18.94 65.28
N GLN A 521 62.06 -20.22 65.57
CA GLN A 521 61.59 -21.33 64.75
C GLN A 521 60.06 -21.44 64.74
N ALA A 522 59.41 -21.39 65.92
CA ALA A 522 57.95 -21.43 66.02
C ALA A 522 57.27 -20.24 65.32
N GLU A 523 57.85 -19.04 65.42
CA GLU A 523 57.42 -17.83 64.71
C GLU A 523 57.61 -17.96 63.19
N THR A 524 58.73 -18.54 62.74
CA THR A 524 58.97 -18.83 61.31
C THR A 524 57.96 -19.83 60.75
N GLU A 525 57.63 -20.91 61.49
CA GLU A 525 56.56 -21.84 61.12
C GLU A 525 55.20 -21.15 61.11
N HIS A 526 54.91 -20.27 62.09
CA HIS A 526 53.67 -19.50 62.14
C HIS A 526 53.52 -18.61 60.90
N VAL A 527 54.54 -17.81 60.56
CA VAL A 527 54.56 -16.92 59.39
C VAL A 527 54.42 -17.71 58.09
N ARG A 528 55.09 -18.87 57.95
CA ARG A 528 54.89 -19.73 56.77
C ARG A 528 53.47 -20.27 56.69
N SER A 529 52.85 -20.56 57.84
CA SER A 529 51.45 -20.99 57.93
C SER A 529 50.43 -19.87 57.67
N THR A 530 50.79 -18.60 57.83
CA THR A 530 49.90 -17.47 57.51
C THR A 530 50.09 -17.03 56.06
N MET A 531 51.33 -17.00 55.56
CA MET A 531 51.66 -16.74 54.15
C MET A 531 50.92 -17.70 53.22
N THR A 532 51.02 -19.02 53.44
CA THR A 532 50.28 -20.04 52.64
C THR A 532 48.75 -19.89 52.72
N LYS A 533 48.20 -19.41 53.84
CA LYS A 533 46.77 -19.08 53.98
C LYS A 533 46.38 -17.78 53.26
N VAL A 534 47.31 -16.85 53.07
CA VAL A 534 47.11 -15.62 52.28
C VAL A 534 47.21 -15.94 50.79
N GLU A 535 48.22 -16.69 50.36
CA GLU A 535 48.38 -17.17 48.98
C GLU A 535 47.13 -17.89 48.47
N ALA A 536 46.60 -18.85 49.24
CA ALA A 536 45.37 -19.56 48.91
C ALA A 536 44.12 -18.64 48.86
N LYS A 537 44.08 -17.57 49.65
CA LYS A 537 43.01 -16.56 49.56
C LYS A 537 43.17 -15.68 48.32
N CYS A 538 44.39 -15.27 47.98
CA CYS A 538 44.67 -14.49 46.78
C CYS A 538 44.29 -15.28 45.52
N GLN A 539 44.68 -16.57 45.44
CA GLN A 539 44.25 -17.48 44.36
C GLN A 539 42.72 -17.58 44.28
N GLN A 540 42.03 -17.83 45.40
CA GLN A 540 40.57 -17.90 45.43
C GLN A 540 39.88 -16.57 45.06
N VAL A 541 40.49 -15.41 45.33
CA VAL A 541 39.98 -14.10 44.91
C VAL A 541 40.22 -13.88 43.42
N GLN A 542 41.37 -14.31 42.90
CA GLN A 542 41.70 -14.27 41.47
C GLN A 542 40.78 -15.17 40.63
N GLU A 543 40.59 -16.44 41.01
CA GLU A 543 39.63 -17.35 40.35
C GLU A 543 38.21 -16.77 40.29
N ARG A 544 37.78 -16.09 41.36
CA ARG A 544 36.48 -15.38 41.42
C ARG A 544 36.45 -14.08 40.62
N ALA A 545 37.59 -13.48 40.30
CA ALA A 545 37.67 -12.33 39.40
C ALA A 545 37.60 -12.81 37.95
N GLU A 546 38.42 -13.78 37.58
CA GLU A 546 38.46 -14.41 36.25
C GLU A 546 37.09 -15.00 35.84
N MET A 547 36.41 -15.70 36.76
CA MET A 547 35.05 -16.21 36.53
C MET A 547 34.03 -15.08 36.24
N ARG A 548 34.13 -13.95 36.94
CA ARG A 548 33.22 -12.80 36.74
C ARG A 548 33.55 -12.04 35.46
N GLU A 549 34.82 -11.92 35.11
CA GLU A 549 35.25 -11.38 33.82
C GLU A 549 34.66 -12.22 32.69
N GLN A 550 34.76 -13.55 32.78
CA GLN A 550 34.18 -14.47 31.79
C GLN A 550 32.64 -14.40 31.70
N ASP A 551 31.92 -14.31 32.84
CA ASP A 551 30.46 -14.04 32.84
C ASP A 551 30.15 -12.73 32.10
N LEU A 552 30.83 -11.64 32.47
CA LEU A 552 30.61 -10.33 31.86
C LEU A 552 30.95 -10.32 30.36
N SER A 553 32.04 -10.96 29.92
CA SER A 553 32.36 -11.11 28.49
C SER A 553 31.30 -11.91 27.73
N SER A 554 30.79 -13.00 28.31
CA SER A 554 29.72 -13.80 27.68
C SER A 554 28.40 -13.03 27.57
N ARG A 555 28.12 -12.16 28.55
CA ARG A 555 26.92 -11.31 28.57
C ARG A 555 27.04 -10.11 27.65
N VAL A 556 28.23 -9.52 27.52
CA VAL A 556 28.51 -8.47 26.52
C VAL A 556 28.32 -9.03 25.12
N THR A 557 28.97 -10.16 24.78
CA THR A 557 28.82 -10.78 23.45
C THR A 557 27.37 -11.19 23.15
N SER A 558 26.64 -11.75 24.12
CA SER A 558 25.21 -12.04 23.96
C SER A 558 24.32 -10.80 23.77
N LEU A 559 24.72 -9.63 24.29
CA LEU A 559 24.03 -8.35 24.07
C LEU A 559 24.42 -7.71 22.74
N GLU A 560 25.66 -7.89 22.28
CA GLU A 560 26.13 -7.49 20.95
C GLU A 560 25.40 -8.27 19.85
N ASP A 561 25.28 -9.59 19.98
CA ASP A 561 24.51 -10.45 19.07
C ASP A 561 23.01 -10.05 19.03
N ALA A 562 22.41 -9.74 20.19
CA ALA A 562 21.04 -9.24 20.26
C ALA A 562 20.88 -7.83 19.62
N GLY A 563 21.91 -6.99 19.75
CA GLY A 563 22.01 -5.70 19.04
C GLY A 563 22.05 -5.88 17.53
N ILE A 564 22.92 -6.75 17.02
CA ILE A 564 23.03 -7.07 15.58
C ILE A 564 21.71 -7.65 15.06
N HIS A 565 21.05 -8.52 15.81
CA HIS A 565 19.76 -9.10 15.40
C HIS A 565 18.65 -8.04 15.34
N THR A 566 18.54 -7.16 16.35
CA THR A 566 17.54 -6.08 16.34
C THR A 566 17.85 -5.01 15.28
N GLU A 567 19.12 -4.68 15.01
CA GLU A 567 19.49 -3.80 13.90
C GLU A 567 19.13 -4.42 12.54
N SER A 568 19.21 -5.75 12.41
CA SER A 568 18.80 -6.49 11.21
C SER A 568 17.29 -6.45 11.02
N GLN A 569 16.51 -6.71 12.08
CA GLN A 569 15.04 -6.53 12.04
C GLN A 569 14.64 -5.09 11.68
N VAL A 570 15.37 -4.08 12.16
CA VAL A 570 15.14 -2.67 11.79
C VAL A 570 15.48 -2.37 10.32
N LYS A 571 16.36 -3.14 9.68
CA LYS A 571 16.62 -3.04 8.22
C LYS A 571 15.48 -3.70 7.43
N GLU A 572 15.12 -4.94 7.77
CA GLU A 572 13.99 -5.67 7.17
C GLU A 572 12.68 -4.85 7.25
N LEU A 573 12.38 -4.25 8.41
CA LEU A 573 11.19 -3.40 8.58
C LEU A 573 11.26 -2.12 7.72
N LYS A 574 12.44 -1.49 7.56
CA LYS A 574 12.59 -0.34 6.66
C LYS A 574 12.38 -0.72 5.20
N GLU A 575 12.89 -1.89 4.78
CA GLU A 575 12.69 -2.42 3.43
C GLU A 575 11.18 -2.65 3.17
N THR A 576 10.45 -3.29 4.10
CA THR A 576 8.98 -3.43 3.96
C THR A 576 8.22 -2.10 3.98
N ILE A 577 8.72 -1.06 4.67
CA ILE A 577 8.12 0.27 4.63
C ILE A 577 8.30 0.90 3.25
N PHE A 578 9.50 0.85 2.66
CA PHE A 578 9.74 1.36 1.30
C PHE A 578 8.91 0.60 0.25
N GLU A 579 8.77 -0.73 0.37
CA GLU A 579 7.90 -1.53 -0.51
C GLU A 579 6.43 -1.12 -0.41
N LEU A 580 5.94 -0.77 0.78
CA LEU A 580 4.57 -0.31 1.00
C LEU A 580 4.36 1.14 0.53
N GLU A 581 5.36 2.01 0.68
CA GLU A 581 5.34 3.39 0.17
C GLU A 581 5.27 3.41 -1.37
N ASP A 582 6.07 2.59 -2.06
CA ASP A 582 6.02 2.44 -3.53
C ASP A 582 4.66 1.91 -4.00
N GLN A 583 4.11 0.88 -3.33
CA GLN A 583 2.77 0.37 -3.63
C GLN A 583 1.67 1.43 -3.47
N VAL A 584 1.75 2.28 -2.45
CA VAL A 584 0.79 3.37 -2.22
C VAL A 584 0.91 4.45 -3.31
N GLU A 585 2.11 4.82 -3.74
CA GLU A 585 2.29 5.82 -4.79
C GLU A 585 1.94 5.27 -6.19
N GLN A 586 2.21 3.99 -6.45
CA GLN A 586 1.71 3.29 -7.64
C GLN A 586 0.18 3.26 -7.66
N GLN A 587 -0.48 2.97 -6.53
CA GLN A 587 -1.94 3.01 -6.45
C GLN A 587 -2.50 4.42 -6.65
N ARG A 588 -1.82 5.47 -6.17
CA ARG A 588 -2.18 6.87 -6.44
C ARG A 588 -2.10 7.22 -7.93
N ALA A 589 -1.05 6.79 -8.63
CA ALA A 589 -0.93 6.95 -10.07
C ALA A 589 -2.06 6.25 -10.83
N VAL A 590 -2.36 4.99 -10.50
CA VAL A 590 -3.49 4.23 -11.10
C VAL A 590 -4.84 4.90 -10.84
N ASN A 591 -5.08 5.38 -9.62
CA ASN A 591 -6.29 6.13 -9.29
C ASN A 591 -6.38 7.46 -10.07
N CYS A 592 -5.26 8.16 -10.28
CA CYS A 592 -5.22 9.38 -11.09
C CYS A 592 -5.61 9.11 -12.55
N HIS A 593 -5.03 8.08 -13.18
CA HIS A 593 -5.39 7.67 -14.54
C HIS A 593 -6.86 7.22 -14.65
N THR A 594 -7.37 6.50 -13.64
CA THR A 594 -8.77 6.06 -13.59
C THR A 594 -9.72 7.25 -13.49
N ASN A 595 -9.42 8.22 -12.63
CA ASN A 595 -10.21 9.44 -12.50
C ASN A 595 -10.22 10.27 -13.81
N GLN A 596 -9.09 10.36 -14.52
CA GLN A 596 -9.05 11.02 -15.82
C GLN A 596 -9.94 10.31 -16.85
N ALA A 597 -9.88 8.97 -16.92
CA ALA A 597 -10.72 8.19 -17.83
C ALA A 597 -12.23 8.33 -17.51
N VAL A 598 -12.59 8.45 -16.23
CA VAL A 598 -13.96 8.77 -15.80
C VAL A 598 -14.38 10.16 -16.30
N LEU A 599 -13.56 11.19 -16.07
CA LEU A 599 -13.84 12.55 -16.55
C LEU A 599 -13.99 12.62 -18.07
N ASP A 600 -13.16 11.90 -18.83
CA ASP A 600 -13.25 11.86 -20.29
C ASP A 600 -14.55 11.17 -20.76
N MET A 601 -14.99 10.12 -20.06
CA MET A 601 -16.27 9.45 -20.31
C MET A 601 -17.48 10.30 -19.91
N GLU A 602 -17.45 11.02 -18.79
CA GLU A 602 -18.49 11.97 -18.37
C GLU A 602 -18.65 13.09 -19.42
N ASN A 603 -17.53 13.63 -19.92
CA ASN A 603 -17.51 14.61 -21.00
C ASN A 603 -18.04 14.06 -22.33
N LEU A 604 -17.89 12.76 -22.60
CA LEU A 604 -18.47 12.10 -23.77
C LEU A 604 -19.99 11.90 -23.61
N VAL A 605 -20.44 11.42 -22.44
CA VAL A 605 -21.87 11.26 -22.12
C VAL A 605 -22.60 12.58 -22.27
N LYS A 606 -22.07 13.67 -21.69
CA LYS A 606 -22.66 15.00 -21.80
C LYS A 606 -22.82 15.47 -23.25
N LYS A 607 -21.83 15.24 -24.11
CA LYS A 607 -21.92 15.57 -25.56
C LYS A 607 -23.01 14.75 -26.27
N LEU A 608 -23.18 13.48 -25.90
CA LEU A 608 -24.23 12.62 -26.44
C LEU A 608 -25.62 13.05 -25.95
N GLU A 609 -25.75 13.52 -24.70
CA GLU A 609 -26.98 14.12 -24.19
C GLU A 609 -27.34 15.43 -24.91
N GLU A 610 -26.37 16.30 -25.15
CA GLU A 610 -26.53 17.54 -25.94
C GLU A 610 -26.97 17.23 -27.39
N GLN A 611 -26.32 16.26 -28.05
CA GLN A 611 -26.70 15.81 -29.40
C GLN A 611 -28.11 15.19 -29.44
N LYS A 612 -28.45 14.35 -28.46
CA LYS A 612 -29.80 13.78 -28.31
C LYS A 612 -30.84 14.87 -28.12
N ALA A 613 -30.58 15.85 -27.24
CA ALA A 613 -31.50 16.95 -26.97
C ALA A 613 -31.77 17.79 -28.22
N GLU A 614 -30.77 18.00 -29.08
CA GLU A 614 -30.93 18.69 -30.36
C GLU A 614 -31.69 17.84 -31.39
N ALA A 615 -31.40 16.53 -31.52
CA ALA A 615 -32.18 15.62 -32.35
C ALA A 615 -33.67 15.59 -31.91
N ASP A 616 -33.93 15.60 -30.61
CA ASP A 616 -35.27 15.71 -30.02
C ASP A 616 -35.95 17.06 -30.32
N ARG A 617 -35.22 18.14 -30.61
CA ARG A 617 -35.78 19.42 -31.10
C ARG A 617 -36.11 19.34 -32.59
N GLN A 618 -35.22 18.77 -33.40
CA GLN A 618 -35.41 18.59 -34.84
C GLN A 618 -36.62 17.68 -35.13
N LEU A 619 -36.76 16.56 -34.41
CA LEU A 619 -37.92 15.69 -34.48
C LEU A 619 -39.22 16.42 -34.10
N LYS A 620 -39.21 17.31 -33.10
CA LYS A 620 -40.37 18.14 -32.72
C LYS A 620 -40.73 19.18 -33.79
N LEU A 621 -39.74 19.77 -34.47
CA LEU A 621 -39.95 20.69 -35.59
C LEU A 621 -40.55 19.98 -36.81
N LEU A 622 -39.97 18.84 -37.22
CA LEU A 622 -40.52 18.01 -38.31
C LEU A 622 -41.93 17.50 -37.98
N SER A 623 -42.15 17.03 -36.74
CA SER A 623 -43.48 16.60 -36.27
C SER A 623 -44.51 17.73 -36.19
N ARG A 624 -44.08 19.00 -36.12
CA ARG A 624 -44.96 20.16 -36.26
C ARG A 624 -45.23 20.42 -37.74
N ARG A 625 -44.21 20.52 -38.58
CA ARG A 625 -44.36 20.75 -40.03
C ARG A 625 -45.32 19.74 -40.68
N ILE A 626 -45.18 18.45 -40.35
CA ILE A 626 -46.07 17.38 -40.84
C ILE A 626 -47.53 17.56 -40.36
N LYS A 627 -47.79 18.24 -39.23
CA LYS A 627 -49.16 18.57 -38.79
C LYS A 627 -49.70 19.77 -39.55
N ASP A 628 -48.88 20.80 -39.73
CA ASP A 628 -49.22 22.03 -40.44
C ASP A 628 -49.58 21.69 -41.91
N GLU A 629 -48.74 20.90 -42.60
CA GLU A 629 -48.99 20.35 -43.96
C GLU A 629 -50.26 19.46 -44.01
N LYS A 630 -50.51 18.65 -42.97
CA LYS A 630 -51.75 17.85 -42.84
C LYS A 630 -52.98 18.70 -42.55
N GLU A 631 -52.87 19.94 -42.10
CA GLU A 631 -53.97 20.89 -42.01
C GLU A 631 -54.19 21.62 -43.34
N GLU A 632 -53.12 22.03 -44.01
CA GLU A 632 -53.18 22.62 -45.34
C GLU A 632 -53.83 21.68 -46.36
N TRP A 633 -53.49 20.39 -46.35
CA TRP A 633 -54.17 19.40 -47.19
C TRP A 633 -55.67 19.27 -46.90
N ARG A 634 -56.08 19.39 -45.62
CA ARG A 634 -57.51 19.39 -45.24
C ARG A 634 -58.24 20.67 -45.66
N ARG A 635 -57.56 21.83 -45.63
CA ARG A 635 -58.08 23.09 -46.17
C ARG A 635 -58.28 22.96 -47.68
N PHE A 636 -57.23 22.57 -48.41
CA PHE A 636 -57.28 22.32 -49.85
C PHE A 636 -58.38 21.33 -50.26
N GLN A 637 -58.59 20.26 -49.49
CA GLN A 637 -59.69 19.31 -49.73
C GLN A 637 -61.07 19.98 -49.59
N ALA A 638 -61.29 20.84 -48.59
CA ALA A 638 -62.54 21.56 -48.40
C ALA A 638 -62.75 22.66 -49.46
N ASP A 639 -61.68 23.36 -49.85
CA ASP A 639 -61.69 24.36 -50.91
C ASP A 639 -62.02 23.70 -52.27
N LEU A 640 -61.43 22.54 -52.56
CA LEU A 640 -61.72 21.74 -53.75
C LEU A 640 -63.16 21.22 -53.76
N GLN A 641 -63.68 20.76 -52.62
CA GLN A 641 -65.09 20.37 -52.49
C GLN A 641 -66.02 21.56 -52.76
N THR A 642 -65.68 22.75 -52.23
CA THR A 642 -66.44 23.99 -52.48
C THR A 642 -66.41 24.38 -53.95
N ALA A 643 -65.24 24.32 -54.60
CA ALA A 643 -65.09 24.57 -56.04
C ALA A 643 -65.89 23.58 -56.91
N VAL A 644 -65.93 22.30 -56.52
CA VAL A 644 -66.73 21.26 -57.19
C VAL A 644 -68.23 21.51 -57.02
N VAL A 645 -68.70 21.98 -55.86
CA VAL A 645 -70.11 22.39 -55.67
C VAL A 645 -70.44 23.58 -56.57
N VAL A 646 -69.67 24.68 -56.48
CA VAL A 646 -69.88 25.89 -57.30
C VAL A 646 -69.84 25.59 -58.81
N ALA A 647 -68.92 24.74 -59.27
CA ALA A 647 -68.87 24.32 -60.67
C ALA A 647 -70.08 23.46 -61.11
N ASN A 648 -70.69 22.71 -60.19
CA ASN A 648 -71.93 21.99 -60.46
C ASN A 648 -73.15 22.93 -60.48
N ASP A 649 -73.20 23.92 -59.58
CA ASP A 649 -74.26 24.91 -59.52
C ASP A 649 -74.27 25.78 -60.78
N ILE A 650 -73.14 26.38 -61.17
CA ILE A 650 -72.97 27.14 -62.42
C ILE A 650 -73.37 26.29 -63.65
N LYS A 651 -73.02 25.00 -63.66
CA LYS A 651 -73.42 24.07 -64.73
C LYS A 651 -74.94 23.84 -64.76
N VAL A 652 -75.61 23.76 -63.61
CA VAL A 652 -77.07 23.62 -63.53
C VAL A 652 -77.78 24.92 -63.93
N GLU A 653 -77.26 26.07 -63.50
CA GLU A 653 -77.74 27.41 -63.88
C GLU A 653 -77.62 27.62 -65.39
N ALA A 654 -76.43 27.47 -65.98
CA ALA A 654 -76.21 27.62 -67.41
C ALA A 654 -77.03 26.62 -68.25
N GLN A 655 -77.24 25.39 -67.77
CA GLN A 655 -78.18 24.46 -68.41
C GLN A 655 -79.64 24.93 -68.30
N GLN A 656 -80.03 25.59 -67.21
CA GLN A 656 -81.38 26.10 -67.01
C GLN A 656 -81.64 27.34 -67.88
N GLU A 657 -80.66 28.25 -68.00
CA GLU A 657 -80.68 29.35 -68.96
C GLU A 657 -80.75 28.83 -70.40
N LEU A 658 -79.99 27.79 -70.76
CA LEU A 658 -80.08 27.15 -72.07
C LEU A 658 -81.48 26.56 -72.32
N ARG A 659 -82.17 26.03 -71.30
CA ARG A 659 -83.57 25.55 -71.41
C ARG A 659 -84.55 26.71 -71.56
N THR A 660 -84.40 27.81 -70.82
CA THR A 660 -85.31 28.97 -70.93
C THR A 660 -85.13 29.70 -72.27
N LEU A 661 -83.90 29.89 -72.73
CA LEU A 661 -83.58 30.45 -74.05
C LEU A 661 -84.11 29.56 -75.18
N ARG A 662 -83.96 28.23 -75.10
CA ARG A 662 -84.55 27.30 -76.08
C ARG A 662 -86.09 27.39 -76.12
N ARG A 663 -86.75 27.47 -74.96
CA ARG A 663 -88.21 27.69 -74.90
C ARG A 663 -88.60 29.04 -75.51
N GLN A 664 -87.89 30.12 -75.17
CA GLN A 664 -88.15 31.45 -75.74
C GLN A 664 -87.96 31.46 -77.26
N LEU A 665 -86.91 30.81 -77.77
CA LEU A 665 -86.69 30.64 -79.21
C LEU A 665 -87.83 29.85 -79.88
N GLN A 666 -88.31 28.77 -79.25
CA GLN A 666 -89.46 28.00 -79.76
C GLN A 666 -90.76 28.82 -79.73
N GLU A 667 -90.98 29.64 -78.71
CA GLU A 667 -92.13 30.54 -78.65
C GLU A 667 -92.07 31.66 -79.70
N GLU A 668 -90.89 32.26 -79.94
CA GLU A 668 -90.70 33.24 -81.00
C GLU A 668 -90.77 32.61 -82.40
N GLN A 669 -90.27 31.39 -82.58
CA GLN A 669 -90.48 30.62 -83.81
C GLN A 669 -91.96 30.31 -84.05
N ALA A 670 -92.72 29.97 -83.00
CA ALA A 670 -94.17 29.75 -83.10
C ALA A 670 -94.94 31.06 -83.37
N ARG A 671 -94.54 32.19 -82.77
CA ARG A 671 -95.06 33.54 -83.05
C ARG A 671 -94.77 33.93 -84.51
N SER A 672 -93.53 33.73 -84.97
CA SER A 672 -93.09 34.01 -86.34
C SER A 672 -93.78 33.12 -87.38
N ALA A 673 -93.92 31.81 -87.12
CA ALA A 673 -94.66 30.90 -87.98
C ALA A 673 -96.14 31.29 -88.07
N LYS A 674 -96.77 31.66 -86.94
CA LYS A 674 -98.14 32.16 -86.94
C LYS A 674 -98.27 33.45 -87.75
N LEU A 675 -97.39 34.43 -87.54
CA LEU A 675 -97.35 35.68 -88.32
C LEU A 675 -97.12 35.40 -89.81
N SER A 676 -96.33 34.38 -90.15
CA SER A 676 -96.15 33.94 -91.54
C SER A 676 -97.45 33.37 -92.12
N THR A 677 -98.17 32.51 -91.38
CA THR A 677 -99.49 32.02 -91.84
C THR A 677 -100.55 33.12 -91.92
N ASP A 678 -100.52 34.11 -91.02
CA ASP A 678 -101.40 35.28 -91.07
C ASP A 678 -101.05 36.18 -92.29
N LEU A 679 -99.76 36.32 -92.63
CA LEU A 679 -99.29 37.02 -93.83
C LEU A 679 -99.60 36.25 -95.13
N GLU A 680 -99.47 34.93 -95.14
CA GLU A 680 -99.85 34.06 -96.27
C GLU A 680 -101.36 34.11 -96.50
N ALA A 681 -102.18 34.15 -95.45
CA ALA A 681 -103.63 34.37 -95.58
C ALA A 681 -103.93 35.75 -96.20
N LEU A 682 -103.24 36.81 -95.77
CA LEU A 682 -103.35 38.15 -96.36
C LEU A 682 -102.82 38.22 -97.81
N GLN A 683 -101.82 37.41 -98.18
CA GLN A 683 -101.36 37.26 -99.56
C GLN A 683 -102.33 36.43 -100.41
N GLY A 684 -102.98 35.40 -99.85
CA GLY A 684 -104.04 34.66 -100.51
C GLY A 684 -105.23 35.55 -100.88
N VAL A 685 -105.64 36.43 -99.97
CA VAL A 685 -106.65 37.48 -100.23
C VAL A 685 -106.20 38.48 -101.32
N ARG A 686 -104.89 38.76 -101.43
CA ARG A 686 -104.34 39.52 -102.56
C ARG A 686 -104.29 38.71 -103.85
N LEU A 687 -104.03 37.41 -103.83
CA LEU A 687 -103.96 36.58 -105.06
C LEU A 687 -105.34 36.21 -105.62
N SER A 688 -106.42 36.34 -104.82
CA SER A 688 -107.80 36.34 -105.33
C SER A 688 -108.23 37.66 -106.00
N THR A 689 -107.37 38.68 -106.09
CA THR A 689 -107.70 39.99 -106.67
C THR A 689 -106.55 40.54 -107.53
N GLY A 690 -106.79 40.91 -108.79
CA GLY A 690 -105.72 41.09 -109.78
C GLY A 690 -104.80 42.34 -109.65
N ALA A 691 -103.84 42.39 -110.59
CA ALA A 691 -102.91 43.50 -110.91
C ALA A 691 -101.55 43.60 -110.18
N THR A 692 -100.57 42.84 -110.69
CA THR A 692 -99.25 43.32 -111.19
C THR A 692 -98.56 44.53 -110.54
N PHE A 693 -97.27 44.40 -110.16
CA PHE A 693 -96.13 44.92 -110.96
C PHE A 693 -94.77 44.35 -110.48
N ASP A 694 -93.65 44.89 -110.98
CA ASP A 694 -92.43 44.14 -111.32
C ASP A 694 -91.11 44.69 -110.70
N THR A 695 -90.04 43.90 -110.79
CA THR A 695 -88.59 44.25 -110.76
C THR A 695 -87.79 44.73 -109.49
N LYS A 696 -86.64 44.04 -109.30
CA LYS A 696 -85.23 44.52 -109.12
C LYS A 696 -84.53 44.81 -107.74
N THR A 697 -83.62 43.89 -107.39
CA THR A 697 -82.17 44.04 -107.01
C THR A 697 -81.62 45.13 -106.07
N ALA A 698 -81.04 44.68 -104.93
CA ALA A 698 -79.65 44.89 -104.43
C ALA A 698 -79.44 43.91 -103.23
N VAL A 699 -78.33 43.20 -102.94
CA VAL A 699 -76.86 43.35 -103.07
C VAL A 699 -76.22 44.05 -101.85
N GLU A 700 -75.03 43.55 -101.45
CA GLU A 700 -74.25 43.83 -100.21
C GLU A 700 -74.83 43.20 -98.92
N GLY A 701 -74.07 42.56 -98.02
CA GLY A 701 -72.72 42.00 -98.16
C GLY A 701 -71.64 42.59 -97.26
N HIS A 702 -71.60 42.16 -95.99
CA HIS A 702 -70.37 42.06 -95.19
C HIS A 702 -70.53 41.09 -94.01
#